data_AF-A0A182H7S2-F1
#
_entry.id   AF-A0A182H7S2-F1
#
_cell.length_a   1.000
_cell.length_b   1.000
_cell.length_c   1.000
_cell.angle_alpha   90.00
_cell.angle_beta   90.00
_cell.angle_gamma   90.00
#
_symmetry.space_group_name_H-M   'P 1'
#
loop_
_entity.id
_entity.type
_entity.pdbx_description
1 polymer ?
#
loop_
_entity_poly.entity_id
_entity_poly.type
_entity_poly.pdbx_seq_one_letter_code
_entity_poly.pdbx_strand_id
1 'polypeptide(L)'
;MFLECFAQFLEVLYDPYFTWRNFLRGETADYAKLAYKISPMHAEIVPFIYDCFQTKQIARHPEIGKQLIHVLGAVISGSQVALIPESTQTQTINSYHLNYPSGDGAANVDNGLRAISPATVTIVMDILSKWESDSDLRRLVLQCFSLMAIILQKSSPEQRQIDLLTIFQLYLGAVHTLLETEHFLHKASPAESFEVSPNGDNYIDVGALNAIIGIIEHFLPGHVNRHVLCNAMFEAKFIPCLVQIPERVKSWHIDHQTLGSTLVRNFHKLCSCSEKIHYNLMHTNNINVLFDGLKHFGRPSHDLVCDCLYFAFEGGDYHSLNARIVTKLVQWIPAMAESEQNYTSDVLLKKCSASIQNKHAISEQRMIKCIVDSCLADQNRLTAKCSINLLKLIEELAKHSIHPIELKCLLRLLRNEVNFEYRKQLLEVILRVSQYRLSLGVTPVEYLDIQSNTNGITIPEIRKWDTAHGFVFHAWVRLDKDVEHFSDEEGINLQNYRRHLFSLTTNFGTGYEFFVQKNGNFVVSVITKKEFFTATAQSTHLLDGRWHSITVSVIPPKRLFSYHQINVYIDSVQKLGSTMKYPAFAEVFYYCAIGAPYNNVRKVSHTSHHSNAARMAPSPESTPPPMEKDEKPRGGLFPSLMEKTFFPGIVSQVPNYFTLPARQSPSSLDPSVKSYPIGMQDLVFGEAISLKGRLGSVLLADTNVNLKSLFEAGPTIANVLATDMIESFDMASKFVFCFSPSACYDGLCLDLAPGNQYNGHVVANVSSILSIQNAINGVGGMMALLPILDNICKIPACDIPTSDELLPLTPVASPTRDDHFGDWEMLQPNSLTESKIIQNPIACFICLVRNFIHGNDLNKESVLKNEGISLISQLLQTCNEAWFDVNVLMAVQLLIESIQNEMPSANMDLLHVLYKDLVFNFRIWSRAPFQIVIGHIQYISATIKDDRKYFRKHFGTQFLLDVVQEFFAGNCNLPAQDAKMVRDSLLRILRYYLQKEVNIKEISSLLTFLTTVKSEPVVVEIIEMLTQLIEGKHVKDQRAAHGRSTVLAVHGSTLRTGGTLAAAEIHQWNAQYQTNLQQA
;
A
#
# COMPACT_ATOMS: atom_id res chain seq x y z
N MET A 1 -68.04 -2.51 3.47
CA MET A 1 -68.70 -2.78 2.19
C MET A 1 -68.82 -1.56 1.27
N PHE A 2 -69.71 -0.57 1.53
CA PHE A 2 -69.86 0.58 0.62
C PHE A 2 -68.53 1.33 0.36
N LEU A 3 -67.82 1.67 1.43
CA LEU A 3 -66.54 2.38 1.35
C LEU A 3 -65.45 1.54 0.65
N GLU A 4 -65.52 0.21 0.75
CA GLU A 4 -64.57 -0.70 0.12
C GLU A 4 -64.79 -0.81 -1.38
N CYS A 5 -66.07 -0.97 -1.80
CA CYS A 5 -66.43 -0.95 -3.21
C CYS A 5 -66.16 0.42 -3.84
N PHE A 6 -66.40 1.50 -3.10
CA PHE A 6 -66.09 2.86 -3.54
C PHE A 6 -64.58 3.09 -3.67
N ALA A 7 -63.78 2.65 -2.70
CA ALA A 7 -62.32 2.74 -2.77
C ALA A 7 -61.76 1.94 -3.95
N GLN A 8 -62.24 0.71 -4.19
CA GLN A 8 -61.84 -0.08 -5.36
C GLN A 8 -62.24 0.59 -6.68
N PHE A 9 -63.42 1.20 -6.74
CA PHE A 9 -63.84 1.99 -7.90
C PHE A 9 -62.90 3.17 -8.16
N LEU A 10 -62.53 3.93 -7.12
CA LEU A 10 -61.59 5.05 -7.23
C LEU A 10 -60.18 4.60 -7.60
N GLU A 11 -59.71 3.46 -7.08
CA GLU A 11 -58.42 2.86 -7.43
C GLU A 11 -58.34 2.58 -8.93
N VAL A 12 -59.36 1.94 -9.51
CA VAL A 12 -59.42 1.62 -10.95
C VAL A 12 -59.65 2.86 -11.81
N LEU A 13 -60.42 3.84 -11.32
CA LEU A 13 -60.70 5.09 -12.03
C LEU A 13 -59.44 5.93 -12.24
N TYR A 14 -58.58 5.99 -11.22
CA TYR A 14 -57.37 6.82 -11.22
C TYR A 14 -56.11 6.06 -11.60
N ASP A 15 -56.06 4.73 -11.43
CA ASP A 15 -54.96 3.85 -11.83
C ASP A 15 -55.48 2.62 -12.62
N PRO A 16 -55.95 2.81 -13.87
CA PRO A 16 -56.52 1.73 -14.68
C PRO A 16 -55.50 0.63 -15.04
N TYR A 17 -54.20 0.93 -14.93
CA TYR A 17 -53.10 0.02 -15.22
C TYR A 17 -52.58 -0.71 -13.97
N PHE A 18 -53.16 -0.44 -12.79
CA PHE A 18 -52.73 -0.97 -11.49
C PHE A 18 -51.23 -0.74 -11.22
N THR A 19 -50.70 0.39 -11.66
CA THR A 19 -49.32 0.80 -11.46
C THR A 19 -48.93 0.83 -9.98
N TRP A 20 -49.82 1.23 -9.08
CA TRP A 20 -49.61 1.17 -7.63
C TRP A 20 -49.43 -0.27 -7.14
N ARG A 21 -50.31 -1.19 -7.54
CA ARG A 21 -50.24 -2.60 -7.12
C ARG A 21 -49.01 -3.31 -7.67
N ASN A 22 -48.61 -2.98 -8.89
CA ASN A 22 -47.39 -3.51 -9.51
C ASN A 22 -46.14 -2.95 -8.83
N PHE A 23 -46.13 -1.65 -8.48
CA PHE A 23 -45.07 -1.04 -7.68
C PHE A 23 -44.91 -1.72 -6.31
N LEU A 24 -46.02 -2.02 -5.63
CA LEU A 24 -46.00 -2.77 -4.36
C LEU A 24 -45.41 -4.19 -4.49
N ARG A 25 -45.48 -4.80 -5.68
CA ARG A 25 -44.90 -6.13 -5.99
C ARG A 25 -43.50 -6.06 -6.59
N GLY A 26 -43.00 -4.87 -6.90
CA GLY A 26 -41.74 -4.68 -7.64
C GLY A 26 -41.83 -5.04 -9.13
N GLU A 27 -43.03 -5.04 -9.71
CA GLU A 27 -43.31 -5.37 -11.12
C GLU A 27 -43.60 -4.10 -11.95
N THR A 28 -43.38 -4.17 -13.26
CA THR A 28 -43.75 -3.08 -14.18
C THR A 28 -45.20 -3.20 -14.66
N ALA A 29 -45.90 -2.08 -14.68
CA ALA A 29 -47.24 -2.03 -15.26
C ALA A 29 -47.17 -2.13 -16.80
N ASP A 30 -48.05 -2.94 -17.37
CA ASP A 30 -48.13 -3.17 -18.81
C ASP A 30 -49.12 -2.18 -19.45
N TYR A 31 -48.58 -1.06 -19.95
CA TYR A 31 -49.36 0.00 -20.58
C TYR A 31 -49.85 -0.37 -21.99
N ALA A 32 -49.41 -1.49 -22.58
CA ALA A 32 -49.86 -1.95 -23.89
C ALA A 32 -51.22 -2.66 -23.85
N LYS A 33 -51.67 -3.11 -22.66
CA LYS A 33 -52.90 -3.90 -22.48
C LYS A 33 -54.20 -3.11 -22.59
N LEU A 34 -54.18 -1.80 -22.32
CA LEU A 34 -55.38 -0.96 -22.23
C LEU A 34 -55.14 0.39 -22.93
N ALA A 35 -56.08 0.82 -23.78
CA ALA A 35 -56.05 2.13 -24.43
C ALA A 35 -57.01 3.11 -23.73
N TYR A 36 -56.79 3.37 -22.44
CA TYR A 36 -57.68 4.20 -21.62
C TYR A 36 -57.00 5.50 -21.16
N LYS A 37 -57.73 6.62 -21.21
CA LYS A 37 -57.22 7.94 -20.77
C LYS A 37 -57.54 8.13 -19.29
N ILE A 38 -56.52 8.39 -18.47
CA ILE A 38 -56.66 8.58 -17.02
C ILE A 38 -57.58 9.77 -16.71
N SER A 39 -58.50 9.58 -15.77
CA SER A 39 -59.47 10.61 -15.36
C SER A 39 -58.78 11.72 -14.56
N PRO A 40 -59.09 13.02 -14.77
CA PRO A 40 -58.54 14.09 -13.94
C PRO A 40 -59.01 13.97 -12.49
N MET A 41 -58.11 14.22 -11.54
CA MET A 41 -58.39 14.17 -10.11
C MET A 41 -59.46 15.20 -9.74
N HIS A 42 -60.54 14.74 -9.09
CA HIS A 42 -61.59 15.63 -8.59
C HIS A 42 -61.13 16.33 -7.30
N ALA A 43 -61.47 17.61 -7.14
CA ALA A 43 -60.97 18.46 -6.04
C ALA A 43 -61.29 17.90 -4.64
N GLU A 44 -62.43 17.23 -4.49
CA GLU A 44 -62.91 16.66 -3.22
C GLU A 44 -62.23 15.33 -2.80
N ILE A 45 -61.43 14.69 -3.66
CA ILE A 45 -60.85 13.37 -3.33
C ILE A 45 -59.83 13.48 -2.19
N VAL A 46 -58.95 14.50 -2.23
CA VAL A 46 -57.93 14.71 -1.20
C VAL A 46 -58.56 15.15 0.14
N PRO A 47 -59.49 16.14 0.18
CA PRO A 47 -60.26 16.47 1.39
C PRO A 47 -61.03 15.28 1.96
N PHE A 48 -61.70 14.48 1.10
CA PHE A 48 -62.41 13.27 1.53
C PHE A 48 -61.48 12.28 2.25
N ILE A 49 -60.32 11.98 1.67
CA ILE A 49 -59.31 11.11 2.30
C ILE A 49 -58.85 11.72 3.63
N TYR A 50 -58.56 13.02 3.66
CA TYR A 50 -58.12 13.73 4.87
C TYR A 50 -59.14 13.67 6.02
N ASP A 51 -60.41 13.96 5.73
CA ASP A 51 -61.48 13.92 6.73
C ASP A 51 -61.71 12.51 7.28
N CYS A 52 -61.56 11.49 6.42
CA CYS A 52 -61.61 10.09 6.86
C CYS A 52 -60.52 9.79 7.91
N PHE A 53 -59.29 10.29 7.70
CA PHE A 53 -58.17 10.11 8.63
C PHE A 53 -58.23 10.98 9.90
N GLN A 54 -58.94 12.12 9.88
CA GLN A 54 -59.20 12.90 11.10
C GLN A 54 -60.17 12.19 12.05
N THR A 55 -61.02 11.32 11.52
CA THR A 55 -62.03 10.63 12.32
C THR A 55 -61.35 9.48 13.08
N LYS A 56 -61.46 9.44 14.43
CA LYS A 56 -60.89 8.37 15.30
C LYS A 56 -61.34 6.93 14.98
N GLN A 57 -62.17 6.74 13.94
CA GLN A 57 -62.65 5.44 13.48
C GLN A 57 -61.60 4.62 12.72
N ILE A 58 -60.60 5.26 12.09
CA ILE A 58 -59.55 4.51 11.36
C ILE A 58 -58.65 3.71 12.31
N ALA A 59 -58.42 4.21 13.53
CA ALA A 59 -57.73 3.46 14.58
C ALA A 59 -58.48 2.19 15.02
N ARG A 60 -59.81 2.14 14.83
CA ARG A 60 -60.65 0.96 15.15
C ARG A 60 -60.87 0.02 13.98
N HIS A 61 -60.62 0.47 12.75
CA HIS A 61 -60.84 -0.30 11.52
C HIS A 61 -59.67 -0.08 10.53
N PRO A 62 -58.51 -0.74 10.75
CA PRO A 62 -57.31 -0.54 9.94
C PRO A 62 -57.52 -0.90 8.46
N GLU A 63 -58.43 -1.84 8.15
CA GLU A 63 -58.78 -2.24 6.78
C GLU A 63 -59.34 -1.09 5.94
N ILE A 64 -60.10 -0.17 6.55
CA ILE A 64 -60.60 1.04 5.89
C ILE A 64 -59.44 1.99 5.56
N GLY A 65 -58.50 2.15 6.51
CA GLY A 65 -57.28 2.93 6.31
C GLY A 65 -56.43 2.38 5.16
N LYS A 66 -56.26 1.05 5.07
CA LYS A 66 -55.50 0.39 3.99
C LYS A 66 -56.10 0.70 2.63
N GLN A 67 -57.42 0.59 2.49
CA GLN A 67 -58.12 0.88 1.23
C GLN A 67 -57.99 2.35 0.80
N LEU A 68 -58.08 3.29 1.75
CA LEU A 68 -57.89 4.71 1.45
C LEU A 68 -56.45 5.02 1.02
N ILE A 69 -55.44 4.38 1.61
CA ILE A 69 -54.04 4.49 1.16
C ILE A 69 -53.84 3.85 -0.22
N HIS A 70 -54.54 2.75 -0.54
CA HIS A 70 -54.52 2.21 -1.91
C HIS A 70 -55.08 3.18 -2.94
N VAL A 71 -56.17 3.89 -2.61
CA VAL A 71 -56.71 4.97 -3.46
C VAL A 71 -55.69 6.09 -3.61
N LEU A 72 -55.09 6.55 -2.51
CA LEU A 72 -54.07 7.61 -2.56
C LEU A 72 -52.86 7.20 -3.41
N GLY A 73 -52.35 5.97 -3.21
CA GLY A 73 -51.27 5.40 -4.01
C GLY A 73 -51.62 5.34 -5.49
N ALA A 74 -52.82 4.89 -5.84
CA ALA A 74 -53.33 4.86 -7.22
C ALA A 74 -53.47 6.24 -7.85
N VAL A 75 -53.99 7.24 -7.12
CA VAL A 75 -54.06 8.62 -7.63
C VAL A 75 -52.64 9.17 -7.90
N ILE A 76 -51.67 8.81 -7.05
CA ILE A 76 -50.29 9.25 -7.16
C ILE A 76 -49.55 8.56 -8.31
N SER A 77 -49.68 7.24 -8.48
CA SER A 77 -48.99 6.47 -9.52
C SER A 77 -49.68 6.49 -10.88
N GLY A 78 -51.01 6.64 -10.90
CA GLY A 78 -51.83 6.41 -12.08
C GLY A 78 -51.59 7.38 -13.24
N SER A 79 -51.06 8.58 -12.97
CA SER A 79 -50.62 9.54 -14.00
C SER A 79 -49.22 9.30 -14.56
N GLN A 80 -48.48 8.31 -14.05
CA GLN A 80 -47.08 8.05 -14.42
C GLN A 80 -46.98 6.96 -15.48
N VAL A 81 -46.23 7.22 -16.57
CA VAL A 81 -46.09 6.28 -17.71
C VAL A 81 -45.06 5.16 -17.45
N ALA A 82 -44.23 5.26 -16.40
CA ALA A 82 -43.35 4.17 -15.94
C ALA A 82 -42.84 4.39 -14.50
N LEU A 83 -43.05 3.40 -13.63
CA LEU A 83 -42.54 3.35 -12.26
C LEU A 83 -41.67 2.07 -12.06
N ILE A 84 -40.38 2.15 -12.49
CA ILE A 84 -39.15 1.35 -12.13
C ILE A 84 -38.98 -0.08 -12.76
N PRO A 85 -37.77 -0.69 -12.96
CA PRO A 85 -36.45 -0.23 -13.46
C PRO A 85 -36.08 -0.86 -14.85
N GLU A 86 -35.23 -0.22 -15.65
CA GLU A 86 -34.70 -0.74 -16.94
C GLU A 86 -33.65 -1.87 -16.80
N SER A 87 -33.66 -2.67 -15.73
CA SER A 87 -32.69 -3.77 -15.56
C SER A 87 -33.05 -5.07 -16.29
N THR A 88 -34.11 -5.07 -17.11
CA THR A 88 -34.51 -6.23 -17.95
C THR A 88 -34.56 -5.92 -19.45
N GLN A 89 -34.03 -4.79 -19.90
CA GLN A 89 -33.92 -4.48 -21.34
C GLN A 89 -32.49 -4.67 -21.86
N THR A 90 -32.00 -5.91 -21.90
CA THR A 90 -31.15 -6.30 -23.02
C THR A 90 -32.06 -6.49 -24.22
N GLN A 91 -32.10 -5.47 -25.08
CA GLN A 91 -32.38 -5.49 -26.53
C GLN A 91 -33.28 -4.32 -26.94
N THR A 92 -32.66 -3.35 -27.61
CA THR A 92 -33.23 -2.55 -28.71
C THR A 92 -34.67 -2.09 -28.56
N ILE A 93 -34.90 -0.95 -27.93
CA ILE A 93 -35.92 -0.01 -28.42
C ILE A 93 -35.31 1.38 -28.42
N ASN A 94 -34.87 1.79 -29.61
CA ASN A 94 -34.62 3.19 -29.93
C ASN A 94 -35.82 4.04 -29.49
N SER A 95 -35.51 5.18 -28.90
CA SER A 95 -36.37 6.35 -28.81
C SER A 95 -36.98 6.69 -30.18
N TYR A 96 -38.11 6.09 -30.53
CA TYR A 96 -38.95 6.50 -31.65
C TYR A 96 -40.42 6.41 -31.24
N HIS A 97 -41.01 7.59 -31.07
CA HIS A 97 -42.42 7.93 -31.31
C HIS A 97 -43.49 6.91 -30.88
N LEU A 98 -44.04 7.11 -29.68
CA LEU A 98 -45.49 7.00 -29.48
C LEU A 98 -46.05 8.43 -29.42
N ASN A 99 -46.31 8.97 -30.61
CA ASN A 99 -47.12 10.17 -30.77
C ASN A 99 -48.53 9.88 -30.22
N TYR A 100 -48.86 10.42 -29.05
CA TYR A 100 -50.24 10.82 -28.83
C TYR A 100 -50.51 12.06 -29.70
N PRO A 101 -51.61 12.11 -30.46
CA PRO A 101 -51.94 13.31 -31.22
C PRO A 101 -52.20 14.45 -30.24
N SER A 102 -51.33 15.46 -30.30
CA SER A 102 -51.52 16.77 -29.71
C SER A 102 -52.80 17.38 -30.27
N GLY A 103 -53.89 17.25 -29.53
CA GLY A 103 -55.13 18.00 -29.73
C GLY A 103 -55.28 19.02 -28.59
N ASP A 104 -55.54 20.26 -28.97
CA ASP A 104 -55.67 21.47 -28.16
C ASP A 104 -56.18 21.32 -26.72
N GLY A 105 -55.54 22.06 -25.80
CA GLY A 105 -56.23 22.65 -24.66
C GLY A 105 -56.38 21.83 -23.37
N ALA A 106 -55.58 20.79 -23.14
CA ALA A 106 -55.52 20.13 -21.82
C ALA A 106 -54.19 20.42 -21.14
N ALA A 107 -54.21 21.26 -20.10
CA ALA A 107 -53.12 21.36 -19.14
C ALA A 107 -52.65 19.95 -18.76
N ASN A 108 -51.33 19.72 -18.72
CA ASN A 108 -50.76 18.52 -18.10
C ASN A 108 -51.30 18.39 -16.68
N VAL A 109 -52.37 17.61 -16.51
CA VAL A 109 -52.94 17.30 -15.20
C VAL A 109 -52.13 16.13 -14.66
N ASP A 110 -50.99 16.43 -14.05
CA ASP A 110 -50.29 15.43 -13.24
C ASP A 110 -51.07 15.24 -11.95
N ASN A 111 -52.02 14.30 -11.96
CA ASN A 111 -52.84 13.93 -10.80
C ASN A 111 -51.96 13.65 -9.58
N GLY A 112 -50.78 13.05 -9.78
CA GLY A 112 -49.83 12.77 -8.70
C GLY A 112 -49.32 14.02 -8.00
N LEU A 113 -48.88 15.05 -8.75
CA LEU A 113 -48.43 16.31 -8.14
C LEU A 113 -49.58 17.11 -7.49
N ARG A 114 -50.82 16.91 -7.96
CA ARG A 114 -52.01 17.50 -7.32
C ARG A 114 -52.39 16.79 -6.02
N ALA A 115 -52.21 15.47 -5.96
CA ALA A 115 -52.49 14.67 -4.78
C ALA A 115 -51.44 14.83 -3.67
N ILE A 116 -50.18 15.08 -4.03
CA ILE A 116 -49.11 15.38 -3.07
C ILE A 116 -49.28 16.81 -2.58
N SER A 117 -49.94 16.97 -1.43
CA SER A 117 -50.28 18.25 -0.81
C SER A 117 -49.91 18.23 0.67
N PRO A 118 -49.82 19.39 1.34
CA PRO A 118 -49.57 19.42 2.78
C PRO A 118 -50.55 18.58 3.61
N ALA A 119 -51.82 18.49 3.17
CA ALA A 119 -52.85 17.67 3.83
C ALA A 119 -52.52 16.17 3.74
N THR A 120 -52.18 15.65 2.54
CA THR A 120 -51.86 14.23 2.37
C THR A 120 -50.55 13.84 3.06
N VAL A 121 -49.54 14.72 3.04
CA VAL A 121 -48.29 14.50 3.78
C VAL A 121 -48.54 14.50 5.29
N THR A 122 -49.40 15.37 5.81
CA THR A 122 -49.74 15.39 7.25
C THR A 122 -50.39 14.09 7.70
N ILE A 123 -51.32 13.53 6.90
CA ILE A 123 -51.92 12.21 7.18
C ILE A 123 -50.85 11.12 7.25
N VAL A 124 -49.97 11.07 6.25
CA VAL A 124 -48.87 10.11 6.18
C VAL A 124 -48.01 10.21 7.44
N MET A 125 -47.57 11.42 7.80
CA MET A 125 -46.71 11.63 8.98
C MET A 125 -47.41 11.32 10.30
N ASP A 126 -48.69 11.65 10.44
CA ASP A 126 -49.48 11.35 11.64
C ASP A 126 -49.55 9.84 11.88
N ILE A 127 -49.79 9.03 10.84
CA ILE A 127 -49.82 7.56 10.94
C ILE A 127 -48.44 7.00 11.27
N LEU A 128 -47.38 7.54 10.65
CA LEU A 128 -45.99 7.12 10.91
C LEU A 128 -45.53 7.46 12.32
N SER A 129 -45.96 8.59 12.88
CA SER A 129 -45.56 9.06 14.21
C SER A 129 -46.20 8.29 15.39
N LYS A 130 -47.15 7.38 15.12
CA LYS A 130 -47.89 6.62 16.12
C LYS A 130 -47.41 5.19 16.24
N TRP A 131 -47.12 4.74 17.45
CA TRP A 131 -46.77 3.34 17.76
C TRP A 131 -47.95 2.38 17.64
N GLU A 132 -49.17 2.89 17.85
CA GLU A 132 -50.43 2.14 17.87
C GLU A 132 -50.99 1.81 16.47
N SER A 133 -50.30 2.22 15.40
CA SER A 133 -50.71 1.95 14.03
C SER A 133 -50.44 0.49 13.64
N ASP A 134 -51.40 -0.12 12.92
CA ASP A 134 -51.28 -1.46 12.31
C ASP A 134 -50.03 -1.57 11.41
N SER A 135 -49.31 -2.70 11.51
CA SER A 135 -48.02 -2.89 10.83
C SER A 135 -48.13 -2.90 9.31
N ASP A 136 -49.22 -3.48 8.76
CA ASP A 136 -49.45 -3.53 7.32
C ASP A 136 -49.88 -2.17 6.78
N LEU A 137 -50.73 -1.46 7.53
CA LEU A 137 -51.07 -0.06 7.21
C LEU A 137 -49.83 0.82 7.20
N ARG A 138 -48.95 0.71 8.21
CA ARG A 138 -47.69 1.47 8.26
C ARG A 138 -46.80 1.16 7.06
N ARG A 139 -46.63 -0.12 6.69
CA ARG A 139 -45.86 -0.53 5.51
C ARG A 139 -46.42 0.09 4.23
N LEU A 140 -47.74 0.08 4.04
CA LEU A 140 -48.39 0.69 2.88
C LEU A 140 -48.20 2.22 2.84
N VAL A 141 -48.32 2.89 3.99
CA VAL A 141 -48.08 4.34 4.11
C VAL A 141 -46.62 4.69 3.80
N LEU A 142 -45.67 3.89 4.27
CA LEU A 142 -44.24 4.03 3.97
C LEU A 142 -43.95 3.86 2.47
N GLN A 143 -44.57 2.86 1.82
CA GLN A 143 -44.46 2.67 0.38
C GLN A 143 -45.11 3.83 -0.39
N CYS A 144 -46.22 4.38 0.10
CA CYS A 144 -46.86 5.55 -0.49
C CYS A 144 -45.95 6.78 -0.37
N PHE A 145 -45.33 7.00 0.79
CA PHE A 145 -44.31 8.03 1.00
C PHE A 145 -43.12 7.89 0.05
N SER A 146 -42.62 6.66 -0.14
CA SER A 146 -41.51 6.40 -1.07
C SER A 146 -41.85 6.84 -2.50
N LEU A 147 -43.10 6.58 -2.93
CA LEU A 147 -43.60 6.97 -4.23
C LEU A 147 -43.76 8.50 -4.35
N MET A 148 -44.26 9.17 -3.30
CA MET A 148 -44.33 10.64 -3.24
C MET A 148 -42.95 11.28 -3.44
N ALA A 149 -41.93 10.77 -2.75
CA ALA A 149 -40.55 11.24 -2.89
C ALA A 149 -40.01 11.05 -4.33
N ILE A 150 -40.26 9.88 -4.93
CA ILE A 150 -39.83 9.56 -6.31
C ILE A 150 -40.50 10.50 -7.34
N ILE A 151 -41.78 10.80 -7.19
CA ILE A 151 -42.51 11.67 -8.12
C ILE A 151 -42.07 13.13 -7.97
N LEU A 152 -41.87 13.60 -6.73
CA LEU A 152 -41.35 14.93 -6.50
C LEU A 152 -39.95 15.10 -7.08
N GLN A 153 -39.08 14.08 -7.00
CA GLN A 153 -37.76 14.09 -7.64
C GLN A 153 -37.83 14.24 -9.17
N LYS A 154 -38.84 13.67 -9.83
CA LYS A 154 -39.02 13.79 -11.29
C LYS A 154 -39.61 15.14 -11.72
N SER A 155 -40.30 15.83 -10.82
CA SER A 155 -40.96 17.12 -11.10
C SER A 155 -40.04 18.32 -10.97
N SER A 156 -40.36 19.42 -11.67
CA SER A 156 -39.68 20.71 -11.48
C SER A 156 -40.17 21.41 -10.20
N PRO A 157 -39.32 22.20 -9.49
CA PRO A 157 -39.72 22.87 -8.24
C PRO A 157 -40.99 23.74 -8.37
N GLU A 158 -41.17 24.40 -9.52
CA GLU A 158 -42.31 25.28 -9.80
C GLU A 158 -43.66 24.55 -9.88
N GLN A 159 -43.65 23.23 -10.11
CA GLN A 159 -44.85 22.40 -10.23
C GLN A 159 -45.24 21.72 -8.90
N ARG A 160 -44.42 21.86 -7.85
CA ARG A 160 -44.62 21.18 -6.57
C ARG A 160 -45.49 22.03 -5.65
N GLN A 161 -46.46 21.41 -4.99
CA GLN A 161 -47.18 22.04 -3.88
C GLN A 161 -46.38 22.03 -2.56
N ILE A 162 -45.39 21.15 -2.47
CA ILE A 162 -44.54 20.98 -1.29
C ILE A 162 -43.15 20.53 -1.72
N ASP A 163 -42.13 21.12 -1.10
CA ASP A 163 -40.74 20.83 -1.43
C ASP A 163 -40.24 19.52 -0.82
N LEU A 164 -39.28 18.90 -1.51
CA LEU A 164 -38.59 17.69 -1.05
C LEU A 164 -37.94 17.88 0.33
N LEU A 165 -37.31 19.05 0.56
CA LEU A 165 -36.70 19.39 1.85
C LEU A 165 -37.73 19.36 2.99
N THR A 166 -38.88 19.99 2.78
CA THR A 166 -39.96 20.08 3.78
C THR A 166 -40.54 18.70 4.10
N ILE A 167 -40.78 17.86 3.09
CA ILE A 167 -41.27 16.49 3.31
C ILE A 167 -40.27 15.67 4.12
N PHE A 168 -38.98 15.79 3.83
CA PHE A 168 -37.92 15.10 4.55
C PHE A 168 -37.75 15.61 5.99
N GLN A 169 -37.95 16.90 6.24
CA GLN A 169 -37.99 17.45 7.60
C GLN A 169 -39.21 16.94 8.39
N LEU A 170 -40.39 16.88 7.76
CA LEU A 170 -41.59 16.32 8.39
C LEU A 170 -41.43 14.82 8.69
N TYR A 171 -40.77 14.09 7.79
CA TYR A 171 -40.41 12.68 8.00
C TYR A 171 -39.48 12.49 9.21
N LEU A 172 -38.42 13.30 9.33
CA LEU A 172 -37.56 13.27 10.52
C LEU A 172 -38.30 13.71 11.79
N GLY A 173 -39.26 14.64 11.66
CA GLY A 173 -40.17 15.00 12.74
C GLY A 173 -40.95 13.79 13.26
N ALA A 174 -41.53 12.99 12.36
CA ALA A 174 -42.22 11.75 12.75
C ALA A 174 -41.28 10.74 13.44
N VAL A 175 -40.03 10.60 12.97
CA VAL A 175 -39.00 9.79 13.62
C VAL A 175 -38.69 10.32 15.03
N HIS A 176 -38.55 11.63 15.20
CA HIS A 176 -38.31 12.24 16.51
C HIS A 176 -39.49 12.01 17.48
N THR A 177 -40.73 12.15 17.02
CA THR A 177 -41.93 11.85 17.83
C THR A 177 -41.92 10.41 18.34
N LEU A 178 -41.53 9.45 17.50
CA LEU A 178 -41.39 8.05 17.94
C LEU A 178 -40.27 7.88 18.98
N LEU A 179 -39.17 8.62 18.86
CA LEU A 179 -38.03 8.56 19.79
C LEU A 179 -38.31 9.23 21.15
N GLU A 180 -39.32 10.10 21.26
CA GLU A 180 -39.74 10.75 22.52
C GLU A 180 -40.61 9.85 23.41
N THR A 181 -40.85 8.63 22.98
CA THR A 181 -41.82 7.72 23.61
C THR A 181 -41.29 7.09 24.91
N GLU A 182 -42.16 7.02 25.93
CA GLU A 182 -41.86 6.39 27.23
C GLU A 182 -42.32 4.92 27.33
N HIS A 183 -43.02 4.39 26.32
CA HIS A 183 -43.64 3.05 26.34
C HIS A 183 -42.68 1.90 26.65
N PHE A 184 -41.39 2.06 26.36
CA PHE A 184 -40.38 1.00 26.49
C PHE A 184 -39.41 1.21 27.66
N LEU A 185 -39.67 2.20 28.52
CA LEU A 185 -38.89 2.46 29.73
C LEU A 185 -39.30 1.53 30.89
N HIS A 186 -38.36 1.25 31.79
CA HIS A 186 -38.57 0.38 32.95
C HIS A 186 -39.68 0.94 33.86
N LYS A 187 -40.81 0.23 34.01
CA LYS A 187 -41.80 0.55 35.05
C LYS A 187 -41.24 0.14 36.42
N ALA A 188 -41.27 1.04 37.40
CA ALA A 188 -40.62 0.88 38.71
C ALA A 188 -41.45 0.14 39.79
N SER A 189 -42.50 -0.61 39.44
CA SER A 189 -43.29 -1.38 40.43
C SER A 189 -43.59 -2.81 39.94
N PRO A 190 -43.28 -3.86 40.74
CA PRO A 190 -43.67 -5.24 40.44
C PRO A 190 -45.11 -5.60 40.84
N ALA A 191 -45.95 -4.61 41.17
CA ALA A 191 -47.23 -4.83 41.87
C ALA A 191 -48.48 -4.31 41.13
N GLU A 192 -48.37 -3.84 39.89
CA GLU A 192 -49.50 -3.76 38.99
C GLU A 192 -49.31 -4.83 37.92
N SER A 193 -49.66 -6.06 38.30
CA SER A 193 -50.05 -7.11 37.39
C SER A 193 -50.98 -6.51 36.32
N PHE A 194 -50.69 -6.80 35.06
CA PHE A 194 -51.58 -6.67 33.91
C PHE A 194 -53.08 -6.73 34.31
N GLU A 195 -53.69 -5.59 34.61
CA GLU A 195 -55.13 -5.45 34.51
C GLU A 195 -55.42 -5.35 33.01
N VAL A 196 -55.71 -6.51 32.42
CA VAL A 196 -56.32 -6.61 31.10
C VAL A 196 -57.66 -5.88 31.20
N SER A 197 -57.70 -4.62 30.78
CA SER A 197 -58.97 -3.94 30.51
C SER A 197 -59.69 -4.70 29.39
N PRO A 198 -60.95 -5.14 29.56
CA PRO A 198 -61.63 -6.01 28.61
C PRO A 198 -62.20 -5.27 27.39
N ASN A 199 -61.66 -4.10 27.04
CA ASN A 199 -62.06 -3.30 25.89
C ASN A 199 -60.82 -2.94 25.04
N GLY A 200 -60.46 -3.82 24.09
CA GLY A 200 -59.83 -3.50 22.81
C GLY A 200 -58.45 -2.83 22.78
N ASP A 201 -57.43 -3.61 22.42
CA ASP A 201 -56.37 -3.27 21.46
C ASP A 201 -55.47 -2.05 21.73
N ASN A 202 -54.59 -2.14 22.74
CA ASN A 202 -53.34 -1.37 22.73
C ASN A 202 -52.23 -2.22 22.08
N TYR A 203 -52.31 -2.43 20.77
CA TYR A 203 -51.24 -3.06 20.00
C TYR A 203 -50.13 -2.04 19.74
N ILE A 204 -48.95 -2.23 20.32
CA ILE A 204 -47.77 -1.39 20.07
C ILE A 204 -46.90 -2.14 19.05
N ASP A 205 -46.73 -1.58 17.85
CA ASP A 205 -45.82 -2.15 16.85
C ASP A 205 -44.37 -1.82 17.21
N VAL A 206 -43.70 -2.74 17.90
CA VAL A 206 -42.27 -2.67 18.26
C VAL A 206 -41.37 -2.49 17.01
N GLY A 207 -41.84 -2.93 15.83
CA GLY A 207 -41.16 -2.78 14.54
C GLY A 207 -41.36 -1.41 13.87
N ALA A 208 -42.19 -0.51 14.42
CA ALA A 208 -42.52 0.78 13.79
C ALA A 208 -41.28 1.62 13.44
N LEU A 209 -40.36 1.77 14.41
CA LEU A 209 -39.12 2.52 14.21
C LEU A 209 -38.21 1.86 13.16
N ASN A 210 -38.08 0.53 13.21
CA ASN A 210 -37.29 -0.24 12.25
C ASN A 210 -37.86 -0.15 10.83
N ALA A 211 -39.19 -0.23 10.68
CA ALA A 211 -39.87 -0.12 9.39
C ALA A 211 -39.74 1.26 8.78
N ILE A 212 -39.87 2.32 9.59
CA ILE A 212 -39.65 3.70 9.14
C ILE A 212 -38.22 3.87 8.66
N ILE A 213 -37.22 3.52 9.46
CA ILE A 213 -35.80 3.64 9.04
C ILE A 213 -35.52 2.81 7.78
N GLY A 214 -36.05 1.58 7.69
CA GLY A 214 -35.88 0.67 6.56
C GLY A 214 -36.46 1.17 5.23
N ILE A 215 -37.41 2.12 5.24
CA ILE A 215 -37.97 2.66 3.99
C ILE A 215 -36.97 3.53 3.21
N ILE A 216 -35.91 4.01 3.86
CA ILE A 216 -34.89 4.87 3.24
C ILE A 216 -34.25 4.18 2.03
N GLU A 217 -34.01 2.87 2.13
CA GLU A 217 -33.55 2.03 1.01
C GLU A 217 -34.49 2.03 -0.20
N HIS A 218 -35.80 2.08 0.02
CA HIS A 218 -36.81 1.93 -1.04
C HIS A 218 -37.01 3.19 -1.87
N PHE A 219 -36.83 4.38 -1.28
CA PHE A 219 -36.91 5.65 -2.01
C PHE A 219 -35.56 6.17 -2.51
N LEU A 220 -34.46 5.40 -2.34
CA LEU A 220 -33.15 5.64 -2.96
C LEU A 220 -32.90 4.69 -4.16
N PRO A 221 -33.73 4.69 -5.22
CA PRO A 221 -33.51 3.82 -6.37
C PRO A 221 -32.27 4.24 -7.18
N GLY A 222 -31.69 3.28 -7.90
CA GLY A 222 -30.35 3.38 -8.49
C GLY A 222 -30.12 4.42 -9.60
N HIS A 223 -31.13 5.08 -10.18
CA HIS A 223 -30.93 5.87 -11.41
C HIS A 223 -31.78 7.16 -11.54
N VAL A 224 -31.17 8.14 -12.23
CA VAL A 224 -31.56 9.54 -12.59
C VAL A 224 -32.00 10.45 -11.43
N ASN A 225 -31.26 11.55 -11.23
CA ASN A 225 -31.46 12.57 -10.17
C ASN A 225 -31.23 12.13 -8.71
N ARG A 226 -30.50 11.02 -8.47
CA ARG A 226 -30.05 10.59 -7.11
C ARG A 226 -29.44 11.72 -6.28
N HIS A 227 -28.71 12.61 -6.95
CA HIS A 227 -28.04 13.75 -6.32
C HIS A 227 -29.03 14.77 -5.75
N VAL A 228 -30.21 14.95 -6.36
CA VAL A 228 -31.25 15.88 -5.89
C VAL A 228 -31.84 15.38 -4.59
N LEU A 229 -32.17 14.08 -4.51
CA LEU A 229 -32.71 13.48 -3.30
C LEU A 229 -31.68 13.47 -2.16
N CYS A 230 -30.45 13.03 -2.45
CA CYS A 230 -29.37 13.01 -1.48
C CYS A 230 -29.02 14.42 -0.96
N ASN A 231 -29.06 15.45 -1.83
CA ASN A 231 -28.85 16.84 -1.40
C ASN A 231 -29.98 17.32 -0.50
N ALA A 232 -31.24 17.05 -0.84
CA ALA A 232 -32.38 17.41 0.00
C ALA A 232 -32.32 16.71 1.37
N MET A 233 -31.94 15.43 1.42
CA MET A 233 -31.74 14.69 2.68
C MET A 233 -30.56 15.22 3.50
N PHE A 234 -29.48 15.63 2.83
CA PHE A 234 -28.34 16.26 3.47
C PHE A 234 -28.72 17.60 4.12
N GLU A 235 -29.47 18.45 3.40
CA GLU A 235 -30.00 19.72 3.92
C GLU A 235 -31.04 19.52 5.03
N ALA A 236 -31.85 18.45 4.95
CA ALA A 236 -32.79 18.06 5.99
C ALA A 236 -32.11 17.53 7.26
N LYS A 237 -30.78 17.35 7.28
CA LYS A 237 -30.00 16.82 8.42
C LYS A 237 -30.33 15.37 8.79
N PHE A 238 -30.49 14.50 7.80
CA PHE A 238 -30.69 13.06 8.02
C PHE A 238 -29.56 12.40 8.82
N ILE A 239 -28.30 12.71 8.49
CA ILE A 239 -27.15 12.03 9.11
C ILE A 239 -27.07 12.27 10.63
N PRO A 240 -27.10 13.52 11.14
CA PRO A 240 -27.11 13.76 12.60
C PRO A 240 -28.28 13.10 13.32
N CYS A 241 -29.47 13.07 12.70
CA CYS A 241 -30.65 12.45 13.30
C CYS A 241 -30.47 10.93 13.44
N LEU A 242 -30.13 10.25 12.35
CA LEU A 242 -30.00 8.78 12.33
C LEU A 242 -28.87 8.28 13.24
N VAL A 243 -27.76 9.02 13.31
CA VAL A 243 -26.59 8.66 14.13
C VAL A 243 -26.90 8.72 15.64
N GLN A 244 -27.84 9.57 16.07
CA GLN A 244 -28.24 9.69 17.48
C GLN A 244 -29.25 8.62 17.94
N ILE A 245 -29.85 7.86 17.01
CA ILE A 245 -30.90 6.89 17.32
C ILE A 245 -30.41 5.85 18.34
N PRO A 246 -29.23 5.21 18.17
CA PRO A 246 -28.79 4.20 19.14
C PRO A 246 -28.61 4.76 20.57
N GLU A 247 -28.14 6.00 20.70
CA GLU A 247 -27.94 6.64 22.00
C GLU A 247 -29.28 6.98 22.69
N ARG A 248 -30.32 7.34 21.93
CA ARG A 248 -31.65 7.64 22.48
C ARG A 248 -32.40 6.37 22.89
N VAL A 249 -32.26 5.31 22.11
CA VAL A 249 -32.98 4.04 22.32
C VAL A 249 -32.30 3.15 23.36
N LYS A 250 -31.09 3.48 23.84
CA LYS A 250 -30.33 2.68 24.81
C LYS A 250 -31.07 2.26 26.09
N SER A 251 -32.09 3.03 26.48
CA SER A 251 -32.88 2.81 27.71
C SER A 251 -34.11 1.92 27.49
N TRP A 252 -34.42 1.58 26.24
CA TRP A 252 -35.60 0.81 25.89
C TRP A 252 -35.34 -0.69 26.04
N HIS A 253 -36.34 -1.48 26.42
CA HIS A 253 -36.23 -2.94 26.49
C HIS A 253 -36.74 -3.60 25.19
N ILE A 254 -36.02 -3.42 24.08
CA ILE A 254 -36.35 -3.96 22.74
C ILE A 254 -35.16 -4.74 22.18
N ASP A 255 -35.36 -5.59 21.16
CA ASP A 255 -34.26 -6.09 20.34
C ASP A 255 -33.61 -4.94 19.55
N HIS A 256 -32.47 -4.49 20.05
CA HIS A 256 -31.70 -3.42 19.43
C HIS A 256 -30.88 -3.88 18.22
N GLN A 257 -30.68 -5.20 18.05
CA GLN A 257 -29.76 -5.74 17.04
C GLN A 257 -30.33 -5.57 15.63
N THR A 258 -31.61 -5.88 15.44
CA THR A 258 -32.32 -5.67 14.16
C THR A 258 -32.37 -4.20 13.76
N LEU A 259 -32.64 -3.30 14.71
CA LEU A 259 -32.59 -1.84 14.50
C LEU A 259 -31.19 -1.38 14.08
N GLY A 260 -30.14 -1.86 14.75
CA GLY A 260 -28.75 -1.57 14.40
C GLY A 260 -28.39 -2.03 12.99
N SER A 261 -28.80 -3.23 12.60
CA SER A 261 -28.55 -3.81 11.27
C SER A 261 -29.18 -2.95 10.17
N THR A 262 -30.47 -2.60 10.33
CA THR A 262 -31.18 -1.72 9.39
C THR A 262 -30.54 -0.33 9.31
N LEU A 263 -30.12 0.25 10.43
CA LEU A 263 -29.42 1.55 10.44
C LEU A 263 -28.14 1.51 9.61
N VAL A 264 -27.29 0.50 9.83
CA VAL A 264 -26.01 0.36 9.12
C VAL A 264 -26.23 0.14 7.62
N ARG A 265 -27.21 -0.68 7.23
CA ARG A 265 -27.57 -0.90 5.82
C ARG A 265 -28.02 0.38 5.13
N ASN A 266 -28.84 1.20 5.80
CA ASN A 266 -29.27 2.48 5.28
C ASN A 266 -28.12 3.50 5.19
N PHE A 267 -27.21 3.55 6.16
CA PHE A 267 -26.00 4.39 6.07
C PHE A 267 -25.12 3.98 4.89
N HIS A 268 -24.91 2.68 4.69
CA HIS A 268 -24.18 2.17 3.54
C HIS A 268 -24.84 2.62 2.23
N LYS A 269 -26.15 2.43 2.11
CA LYS A 269 -26.90 2.85 0.90
C LYS A 269 -26.78 4.35 0.66
N LEU A 270 -26.97 5.18 1.69
CA LEU A 270 -26.83 6.63 1.59
C LEU A 270 -25.43 7.06 1.12
N CYS A 271 -24.39 6.42 1.64
CA CYS A 271 -23.01 6.70 1.24
C CYS A 271 -22.75 6.27 -0.20
N SER A 272 -23.25 5.11 -0.63
CA SER A 272 -23.13 4.63 -2.02
C SER A 272 -23.85 5.53 -3.04
N CYS A 273 -24.87 6.28 -2.61
CA CYS A 273 -25.63 7.16 -3.49
C CYS A 273 -25.05 8.58 -3.61
N SER A 274 -24.22 9.04 -2.66
CA SER A 274 -23.69 10.41 -2.64
C SER A 274 -22.33 10.53 -1.95
N GLU A 275 -21.33 10.96 -2.71
CA GLU A 275 -19.99 11.30 -2.20
C GLU A 275 -20.03 12.41 -1.14
N LYS A 276 -20.95 13.37 -1.24
CA LYS A 276 -21.08 14.47 -0.27
C LYS A 276 -21.52 13.95 1.11
N ILE A 277 -22.48 13.02 1.12
CA ILE A 277 -22.94 12.36 2.35
C ILE A 277 -21.84 11.47 2.92
N HIS A 278 -21.19 10.68 2.06
CA HIS A 278 -20.05 9.86 2.43
C HIS A 278 -18.94 10.70 3.07
N TYR A 279 -18.50 11.77 2.41
CA TYR A 279 -17.46 12.67 2.91
C TYR A 279 -17.85 13.25 4.28
N ASN A 280 -19.09 13.73 4.43
CA ASN A 280 -19.55 14.29 5.70
C ASN A 280 -19.56 13.22 6.81
N LEU A 281 -20.11 12.03 6.58
CA LEU A 281 -20.15 10.96 7.58
C LEU A 281 -18.75 10.51 7.98
N MET A 282 -17.84 10.38 7.01
CA MET A 282 -16.48 9.93 7.26
C MET A 282 -15.65 10.99 7.97
N HIS A 283 -15.73 12.28 7.59
CA HIS A 283 -14.85 13.33 8.12
C HIS A 283 -15.35 13.99 9.40
N THR A 284 -16.63 13.85 9.74
CA THR A 284 -17.20 14.38 10.99
C THR A 284 -17.16 13.34 12.13
N ASN A 285 -17.50 13.77 13.35
CA ASN A 285 -17.58 12.90 14.53
C ASN A 285 -18.78 11.92 14.49
N ASN A 286 -19.57 11.93 13.42
CA ASN A 286 -20.80 11.15 13.30
C ASN A 286 -20.56 9.63 13.37
N ILE A 287 -19.49 9.12 12.75
CA ILE A 287 -19.18 7.70 12.81
C ILE A 287 -18.81 7.22 14.23
N ASN A 288 -18.16 8.09 15.02
CA ASN A 288 -17.83 7.79 16.41
C ASN A 288 -19.12 7.69 17.24
N VAL A 289 -20.00 8.67 17.12
CA VAL A 289 -21.30 8.69 17.82
C VAL A 289 -22.14 7.46 17.46
N LEU A 290 -22.16 7.06 16.18
CA LEU A 290 -22.90 5.87 15.74
C LEU A 290 -22.36 4.60 16.42
N PHE A 291 -21.06 4.34 16.32
CA PHE A 291 -20.46 3.13 16.88
C PHE A 291 -20.45 3.12 18.42
N ASP A 292 -20.30 4.26 19.07
CA ASP A 292 -20.39 4.35 20.53
C ASP A 292 -21.84 4.11 21.00
N GLY A 293 -22.82 4.59 20.24
CA GLY A 293 -24.23 4.24 20.43
C GLY A 293 -24.52 2.74 20.22
N LEU A 294 -24.01 2.14 19.14
CA LEU A 294 -24.19 0.70 18.84
C LEU A 294 -23.56 -0.22 19.90
N LYS A 295 -22.46 0.19 20.55
CA LYS A 295 -21.88 -0.58 21.66
C LYS A 295 -22.83 -0.71 22.86
N HIS A 296 -23.74 0.23 23.07
CA HIS A 296 -24.74 0.15 24.14
C HIS A 296 -25.80 -0.95 23.89
N PHE A 297 -25.94 -1.43 22.65
CA PHE A 297 -26.86 -2.53 22.32
C PHE A 297 -26.37 -3.90 22.81
N GLY A 298 -25.20 -3.95 23.45
CA GLY A 298 -24.62 -5.17 24.02
C GLY A 298 -23.81 -5.96 22.99
N ARG A 299 -23.91 -7.29 23.05
CA ARG A 299 -23.16 -8.19 22.15
C ARG A 299 -23.77 -8.11 20.75
N PRO A 300 -22.98 -7.79 19.70
CA PRO A 300 -23.51 -7.67 18.36
C PRO A 300 -23.93 -9.04 17.80
N SER A 301 -25.05 -9.07 17.09
CA SER A 301 -25.48 -10.25 16.33
C SER A 301 -24.62 -10.45 15.08
N HIS A 302 -24.62 -11.68 14.54
CA HIS A 302 -23.93 -12.00 13.30
C HIS A 302 -24.36 -11.09 12.12
N ASP A 303 -25.65 -10.80 12.01
CA ASP A 303 -26.19 -9.96 10.93
C ASP A 303 -25.69 -8.52 11.01
N LEU A 304 -25.64 -7.94 12.22
CA LEU A 304 -25.10 -6.60 12.43
C LEU A 304 -23.61 -6.52 12.08
N VAL A 305 -22.83 -7.53 12.45
CA VAL A 305 -21.40 -7.61 12.08
C VAL A 305 -21.23 -7.72 10.57
N CYS A 306 -22.03 -8.56 9.91
CA CYS A 306 -22.04 -8.70 8.45
C CYS A 306 -22.37 -7.38 7.74
N ASP A 307 -23.41 -6.66 8.16
CA ASP A 307 -23.78 -5.37 7.58
C ASP A 307 -22.69 -4.31 7.83
N CYS A 308 -22.04 -4.30 9.01
CA CYS A 308 -20.93 -3.39 9.28
C CYS A 308 -19.70 -3.70 8.41
N LEU A 309 -19.39 -4.98 8.19
CA LEU A 309 -18.31 -5.39 7.28
C LEU A 309 -18.68 -5.04 5.84
N TYR A 310 -19.93 -5.22 5.43
CA TYR A 310 -20.42 -4.84 4.11
C TYR A 310 -20.31 -3.32 3.89
N PHE A 311 -20.61 -2.52 4.91
CA PHE A 311 -20.42 -1.07 4.88
C PHE A 311 -18.94 -0.67 4.85
N ALA A 312 -18.07 -1.41 5.56
CA ALA A 312 -16.64 -1.15 5.57
C ALA A 312 -15.97 -1.37 4.20
N PHE A 313 -16.45 -2.35 3.43
CA PHE A 313 -15.87 -2.79 2.14
C PHE A 313 -16.85 -2.61 0.97
N GLU A 314 -17.65 -1.54 1.01
CA GLU A 314 -18.64 -1.11 0.02
C GLU A 314 -19.11 -2.21 -0.96
N GLY A 315 -20.04 -3.06 -0.54
CA GLY A 315 -20.67 -3.97 -1.50
C GLY A 315 -19.96 -5.31 -1.72
N GLY A 316 -18.70 -5.45 -1.28
CA GLY A 316 -17.90 -6.65 -1.55
C GLY A 316 -16.66 -6.38 -2.39
N ASP A 317 -16.52 -5.18 -2.94
CA ASP A 317 -15.41 -4.83 -3.80
C ASP A 317 -14.08 -4.77 -3.03
N TYR A 318 -13.02 -5.25 -3.67
CA TYR A 318 -11.69 -5.32 -3.06
C TYR A 318 -10.93 -3.99 -3.10
N HIS A 319 -11.52 -2.92 -3.67
CA HIS A 319 -10.79 -1.70 -4.05
C HIS A 319 -11.29 -0.42 -3.38
N SER A 320 -12.51 -0.39 -2.83
CA SER A 320 -12.99 0.72 -2.01
C SER A 320 -13.16 0.31 -0.55
N LEU A 321 -12.58 1.10 0.35
CA LEU A 321 -12.46 0.79 1.77
C LEU A 321 -12.75 2.01 2.64
N ASN A 322 -13.68 1.84 3.57
CA ASN A 322 -13.94 2.79 4.64
C ASN A 322 -13.06 2.52 5.87
N ALA A 323 -11.80 3.00 5.83
CA ALA A 323 -10.79 2.72 6.87
C ALA A 323 -11.20 3.14 8.29
N ARG A 324 -12.00 4.21 8.45
CA ARG A 324 -12.53 4.64 9.76
C ARG A 324 -13.50 3.63 10.36
N ILE A 325 -14.34 3.00 9.53
CA ILE A 325 -15.30 1.96 9.97
C ILE A 325 -14.54 0.71 10.41
N VAL A 326 -13.53 0.30 9.63
CA VAL A 326 -12.65 -0.82 10.01
C VAL A 326 -12.01 -0.59 11.38
N THR A 327 -11.55 0.64 11.63
CA THR A 327 -10.94 1.00 12.92
C THR A 327 -11.92 0.83 14.08
N LYS A 328 -13.19 1.22 13.88
CA LYS A 328 -14.25 1.03 14.88
C LYS A 328 -14.64 -0.42 15.08
N LEU A 329 -14.67 -1.22 14.01
CA LEU A 329 -14.92 -2.65 14.09
C LEU A 329 -13.83 -3.35 14.91
N VAL A 330 -12.56 -3.03 14.69
CA VAL A 330 -11.43 -3.56 15.49
C VAL A 330 -11.58 -3.21 16.96
N GLN A 331 -11.95 -1.98 17.31
CA GLN A 331 -12.22 -1.58 18.70
C GLN A 331 -13.37 -2.36 19.33
N TRP A 332 -14.29 -2.90 18.52
CA TRP A 332 -15.47 -3.60 19.01
C TRP A 332 -15.25 -5.12 19.17
N ILE A 333 -14.24 -5.71 18.51
CA ILE A 333 -13.91 -7.15 18.57
C ILE A 333 -13.93 -7.73 20.00
N PRO A 334 -13.29 -7.11 21.02
CA PRO A 334 -13.23 -7.69 22.37
C PRO A 334 -14.60 -7.83 23.07
N ALA A 335 -15.66 -7.20 22.56
CA ALA A 335 -17.02 -7.30 23.10
C ALA A 335 -17.90 -8.29 22.32
N MET A 336 -17.41 -8.85 21.21
CA MET A 336 -18.12 -9.82 20.38
C MET A 336 -18.04 -11.24 20.97
N ALA A 337 -18.97 -12.12 20.56
CA ALA A 337 -18.90 -13.54 20.86
C ALA A 337 -17.81 -14.24 20.01
N GLU A 338 -17.38 -15.43 20.44
CA GLU A 338 -16.20 -16.11 19.88
C GLU A 338 -16.30 -16.41 18.37
N SER A 339 -17.48 -16.79 17.90
CA SER A 339 -17.77 -17.02 16.47
C SER A 339 -17.58 -15.75 15.64
N GLU A 340 -18.12 -14.64 16.11
CA GLU A 340 -18.11 -13.33 15.46
C GLU A 340 -16.71 -12.70 15.50
N GLN A 341 -15.96 -12.87 16.60
CA GLN A 341 -14.55 -12.48 16.66
C GLN A 341 -13.72 -13.19 15.58
N ASN A 342 -13.91 -14.50 15.45
CA ASN A 342 -13.19 -15.31 14.47
C ASN A 342 -13.57 -14.92 13.03
N TYR A 343 -14.86 -14.75 12.76
CA TYR A 343 -15.36 -14.33 11.45
C TYR A 343 -14.85 -12.93 11.07
N THR A 344 -14.99 -11.95 11.96
CA THR A 344 -14.53 -10.57 11.75
C THR A 344 -13.03 -10.54 11.49
N SER A 345 -12.22 -11.23 12.30
CA SER A 345 -10.76 -11.25 12.12
C SER A 345 -10.32 -11.89 10.79
N ASP A 346 -11.04 -12.91 10.29
CA ASP A 346 -10.73 -13.57 9.01
C ASP A 346 -11.10 -12.68 7.81
N VAL A 347 -12.27 -12.04 7.85
CA VAL A 347 -12.69 -11.10 6.79
C VAL A 347 -11.77 -9.88 6.76
N LEU A 348 -11.43 -9.32 7.91
CA LEU A 348 -10.48 -8.21 8.01
C LEU A 348 -9.12 -8.60 7.46
N LEU A 349 -8.56 -9.75 7.85
CA LEU A 349 -7.28 -10.22 7.32
C LEU A 349 -7.31 -10.31 5.79
N LYS A 350 -8.30 -11.01 5.21
CA LYS A 350 -8.40 -11.22 3.76
C LYS A 350 -8.59 -9.93 2.97
N LYS A 351 -9.53 -9.08 3.36
CA LYS A 351 -9.90 -7.89 2.58
C LYS A 351 -8.92 -6.73 2.79
N CYS A 352 -8.39 -6.56 4.00
CA CYS A 352 -7.39 -5.53 4.28
C CYS A 352 -6.05 -5.85 3.62
N SER A 353 -5.69 -7.13 3.47
CA SER A 353 -4.45 -7.53 2.80
C SER A 353 -4.54 -7.65 1.29
N ALA A 354 -5.75 -7.57 0.69
CA ALA A 354 -5.99 -7.86 -0.73
C ALA A 354 -5.34 -6.83 -1.68
N SER A 355 -5.48 -5.54 -1.39
CA SER A 355 -4.95 -4.46 -2.22
C SER A 355 -3.97 -3.58 -1.44
N ILE A 356 -2.96 -3.07 -2.13
CA ILE A 356 -2.02 -2.09 -1.62
C ILE A 356 -2.70 -0.76 -1.26
N GLN A 357 -3.78 -0.38 -1.98
CA GLN A 357 -4.60 0.80 -1.66
C GLN A 357 -5.31 0.63 -0.31
N ASN A 358 -5.88 -0.55 -0.06
CA ASN A 358 -6.50 -0.86 1.23
C ASN A 358 -5.48 -0.81 2.37
N LYS A 359 -4.30 -1.43 2.17
CA LYS A 359 -3.20 -1.38 3.15
C LYS A 359 -2.81 0.06 3.48
N HIS A 360 -2.74 0.93 2.46
CA HIS A 360 -2.42 2.34 2.64
C HIS A 360 -3.50 3.07 3.47
N ALA A 361 -4.76 3.02 3.04
CA ALA A 361 -5.87 3.70 3.73
C ALA A 361 -6.01 3.26 5.21
N ILE A 362 -5.75 1.98 5.50
CA ILE A 362 -5.77 1.43 6.87
C ILE A 362 -4.60 1.94 7.69
N SER A 363 -3.40 2.02 7.08
CA SER A 363 -2.20 2.47 7.77
C SER A 363 -2.28 3.93 8.21
N GLU A 364 -2.94 4.79 7.43
CA GLU A 364 -3.20 6.19 7.80
C GLU A 364 -4.02 6.34 9.09
N GLN A 365 -4.93 5.39 9.35
CA GLN A 365 -5.74 5.40 10.58
C GLN A 365 -5.01 4.83 11.80
N ARG A 366 -3.70 4.55 11.70
CA ARG A 366 -2.86 3.95 12.77
C ARG A 366 -3.45 2.64 13.31
N MET A 367 -3.87 1.78 12.39
CA MET A 367 -4.56 0.53 12.71
C MET A 367 -3.75 -0.39 13.63
N ILE A 368 -2.43 -0.46 13.49
CA ILE A 368 -1.59 -1.34 14.32
C ILE A 368 -1.69 -0.91 15.78
N LYS A 369 -1.64 0.40 16.05
CA LYS A 369 -1.87 0.93 17.40
C LYS A 369 -3.26 0.57 17.91
N CYS A 370 -4.29 0.72 17.07
CA CYS A 370 -5.67 0.40 17.43
C CYS A 370 -5.81 -1.08 17.84
N ILE A 371 -5.24 -2.00 17.06
CA ILE A 371 -5.23 -3.44 17.35
C ILE A 371 -4.50 -3.71 18.67
N VAL A 372 -3.33 -3.10 18.89
CA VAL A 372 -2.54 -3.33 20.11
C VAL A 372 -3.27 -2.84 21.36
N ASP A 373 -3.78 -1.60 21.34
CA ASP A 373 -4.40 -0.99 22.52
C ASP A 373 -5.80 -1.56 22.81
N SER A 374 -6.58 -1.89 21.78
CA SER A 374 -7.96 -2.34 21.96
C SER A 374 -8.08 -3.85 22.12
N CYS A 375 -7.25 -4.62 21.42
CA CYS A 375 -7.37 -6.08 21.35
C CYS A 375 -6.25 -6.76 22.15
N LEU A 376 -4.97 -6.49 21.82
CA LEU A 376 -3.85 -7.30 22.34
C LEU A 376 -3.43 -6.95 23.78
N ALA A 377 -3.83 -5.80 24.30
CA ALA A 377 -3.54 -5.40 25.68
C ALA A 377 -4.38 -6.17 26.74
N ASP A 378 -5.59 -6.63 26.41
CA ASP A 378 -6.48 -7.40 27.30
C ASP A 378 -6.84 -8.75 26.66
N GLN A 379 -5.91 -9.70 26.73
CA GLN A 379 -6.00 -10.98 26.02
C GLN A 379 -7.11 -11.91 26.53
N ASN A 380 -7.56 -11.74 27.77
CA ASN A 380 -8.57 -12.61 28.39
C ASN A 380 -9.92 -12.58 27.66
N ARG A 381 -10.12 -11.60 26.77
CA ARG A 381 -11.36 -11.38 26.03
C ARG A 381 -11.32 -11.91 24.59
N LEU A 382 -10.18 -12.41 24.12
CA LEU A 382 -9.97 -12.82 22.73
C LEU A 382 -9.75 -14.32 22.61
N THR A 383 -10.27 -14.90 21.53
CA THR A 383 -9.92 -16.28 21.15
C THR A 383 -8.48 -16.36 20.63
N ALA A 384 -7.85 -17.52 20.79
CA ALA A 384 -6.50 -17.77 20.25
C ALA A 384 -6.45 -17.58 18.71
N LYS A 385 -7.48 -18.02 18.00
CA LYS A 385 -7.60 -17.86 16.54
C LYS A 385 -7.71 -16.38 16.14
N CYS A 386 -8.50 -15.58 16.85
CA CYS A 386 -8.59 -14.14 16.61
C CYS A 386 -7.25 -13.44 16.83
N SER A 387 -6.56 -13.74 17.94
CA SER A 387 -5.25 -13.16 18.27
C SER A 387 -4.20 -13.46 17.19
N ILE A 388 -4.15 -14.69 16.69
CA ILE A 388 -3.24 -15.09 15.60
C ILE A 388 -3.59 -14.36 14.29
N ASN A 389 -4.87 -14.25 13.95
CA ASN A 389 -5.31 -13.51 12.75
C ASN A 389 -4.96 -12.03 12.83
N LEU A 390 -5.11 -11.41 14.00
CA LEU A 390 -4.70 -10.02 14.23
C LEU A 390 -3.19 -9.83 14.13
N LEU A 391 -2.38 -10.77 14.63
CA LEU A 391 -0.92 -10.72 14.45
C LEU A 391 -0.52 -10.87 12.98
N LYS A 392 -1.18 -11.74 12.21
CA LYS A 392 -0.98 -11.85 10.75
C LYS A 392 -1.39 -10.58 10.01
N LEU A 393 -2.46 -9.92 10.45
CA LEU A 393 -2.87 -8.64 9.89
C LEU A 393 -1.83 -7.55 10.19
N ILE A 394 -1.31 -7.49 11.41
CA ILE A 394 -0.20 -6.58 11.77
C ILE A 394 1.01 -6.87 10.89
N GLU A 395 1.35 -8.14 10.65
CA GLU A 395 2.45 -8.52 9.74
C GLU A 395 2.24 -7.94 8.33
N GLU A 396 1.07 -8.12 7.74
CA GLU A 396 0.78 -7.66 6.37
C GLU A 396 0.68 -6.14 6.23
N LEU A 397 0.24 -5.44 7.29
CA LEU A 397 0.22 -3.98 7.34
C LEU A 397 1.62 -3.40 7.57
N ALA A 398 2.38 -3.95 8.52
CA ALA A 398 3.73 -3.49 8.84
C ALA A 398 4.75 -3.77 7.72
N LYS A 399 4.51 -4.81 6.90
CA LYS A 399 5.23 -5.02 5.62
C LYS A 399 5.03 -3.85 4.64
N HIS A 400 3.89 -3.17 4.71
CA HIS A 400 3.59 -2.00 3.88
C HIS A 400 4.09 -0.70 4.50
N SER A 401 3.65 -0.36 5.72
CA SER A 401 4.05 0.87 6.43
C SER A 401 3.81 0.71 7.94
N ILE A 402 4.70 1.25 8.78
CA ILE A 402 4.56 1.26 10.25
C ILE A 402 5.04 2.58 10.84
N HIS A 403 4.21 3.20 11.68
CA HIS A 403 4.56 4.47 12.34
C HIS A 403 5.38 4.24 13.63
N PRO A 404 6.18 5.23 14.09
CA PRO A 404 7.00 5.07 15.30
C PRO A 404 6.17 4.77 16.55
N ILE A 405 4.98 5.39 16.67
CA ILE A 405 4.07 5.14 17.79
C ILE A 405 3.53 3.70 17.78
N GLU A 406 3.31 3.12 16.59
CA GLU A 406 2.83 1.74 16.43
C GLU A 406 3.94 0.75 16.80
N LEU A 407 5.15 0.98 16.31
CA LEU A 407 6.33 0.18 16.68
C LEU A 407 6.59 0.24 18.19
N LYS A 408 6.49 1.43 18.81
CA LYS A 408 6.61 1.57 20.27
C LYS A 408 5.57 0.72 21.02
N CYS A 409 4.34 0.64 20.52
CA CYS A 409 3.29 -0.18 21.12
C CYS A 409 3.59 -1.69 20.97
N LEU A 410 4.12 -2.12 19.81
CA LEU A 410 4.57 -3.52 19.61
C LEU A 410 5.73 -3.88 20.55
N LEU A 411 6.75 -3.01 20.65
CA LEU A 411 7.88 -3.23 21.55
C LEU A 411 7.46 -3.23 23.03
N ARG A 412 6.40 -2.49 23.40
CA ARG A 412 5.83 -2.53 24.75
C ARG A 412 5.26 -3.91 25.09
N LEU A 413 4.61 -4.60 24.14
CA LEU A 413 4.06 -5.95 24.36
C LEU A 413 5.15 -7.02 24.59
N LEU A 414 6.38 -6.78 24.11
CA LEU A 414 7.52 -7.68 24.33
C LEU A 414 8.14 -7.56 25.73
N ARG A 415 7.71 -6.58 26.54
CA ARG A 415 8.21 -6.42 27.91
C ARG A 415 7.60 -7.48 28.83
N ASN A 416 8.39 -7.96 29.79
CA ASN A 416 7.95 -8.95 30.77
C ASN A 416 6.80 -8.44 31.65
N GLU A 417 6.75 -7.13 31.91
CA GLU A 417 5.68 -6.46 32.69
C GLU A 417 4.28 -6.63 32.08
N VAL A 418 4.20 -6.81 30.76
CA VAL A 418 2.94 -7.02 30.05
C VAL A 418 2.77 -8.51 29.84
N ASN A 419 1.88 -9.16 30.60
CA ASN A 419 1.59 -10.61 30.49
C ASN A 419 0.96 -10.96 29.13
N PHE A 420 1.80 -11.04 28.10
CA PHE A 420 1.41 -11.36 26.74
C PHE A 420 1.85 -12.79 26.40
N GLU A 421 0.91 -13.66 26.07
CA GLU A 421 1.19 -15.08 25.79
C GLU A 421 1.89 -15.29 24.43
N TYR A 422 1.63 -14.43 23.46
CA TYR A 422 2.12 -14.58 22.08
C TYR A 422 3.42 -13.80 21.79
N ARG A 423 4.27 -13.56 22.81
CA ARG A 423 5.52 -12.78 22.65
C ARG A 423 6.44 -13.38 21.59
N LYS A 424 6.55 -14.71 21.54
CA LYS A 424 7.37 -15.40 20.53
C LYS A 424 6.85 -15.09 19.13
N GLN A 425 5.56 -15.31 18.86
CA GLN A 425 4.93 -15.03 17.56
C GLN A 425 5.07 -13.56 17.16
N LEU A 426 4.96 -12.62 18.11
CA LEU A 426 5.16 -11.20 17.83
C LEU A 426 6.60 -10.89 17.41
N LEU A 427 7.60 -11.47 18.08
CA LEU A 427 9.00 -11.32 17.69
C LEU A 427 9.24 -11.90 16.27
N GLU A 428 8.62 -13.03 15.94
CA GLU A 428 8.67 -13.60 14.58
C GLU A 428 8.05 -12.65 13.55
N VAL A 429 6.92 -12.03 13.86
CA VAL A 429 6.28 -11.04 12.99
C VAL A 429 7.20 -9.86 12.72
N ILE A 430 7.81 -9.27 13.76
CA ILE A 430 8.75 -8.15 13.62
C ILE A 430 9.95 -8.57 12.76
N LEU A 431 10.49 -9.78 12.98
CA LEU A 431 11.59 -10.31 12.19
C LEU A 431 11.19 -10.46 10.72
N ARG A 432 10.06 -11.13 10.40
CA ARG A 432 9.57 -11.31 9.02
C ARG A 432 9.31 -9.97 8.32
N VAL A 433 8.75 -8.99 9.02
CA VAL A 433 8.53 -7.62 8.49
C VAL A 433 9.86 -6.97 8.15
N SER A 434 10.84 -7.03 9.06
CA SER A 434 12.18 -6.47 8.81
C SER A 434 12.90 -7.16 7.66
N GLN A 435 12.76 -8.48 7.50
CA GLN A 435 13.34 -9.28 6.41
C GLN A 435 12.68 -9.01 5.06
N TYR A 436 11.35 -8.88 5.03
CA TYR A 436 10.61 -8.57 3.81
C TYR A 436 11.10 -7.29 3.15
N ARG A 437 11.53 -6.32 3.96
CA ARG A 437 12.15 -5.09 3.44
C ARG A 437 13.46 -5.36 2.70
N LEU A 438 14.28 -6.30 3.17
CA LEU A 438 15.55 -6.66 2.54
C LEU A 438 15.33 -7.31 1.17
N SER A 439 14.26 -8.10 1.02
CA SER A 439 13.95 -8.80 -0.24
C SER A 439 13.33 -7.90 -1.31
N LEU A 440 12.78 -6.75 -0.93
CA LEU A 440 12.15 -5.78 -1.86
C LEU A 440 13.16 -4.93 -2.66
N GLY A 441 14.45 -4.97 -2.34
CA GLY A 441 15.48 -4.15 -2.99
C GLY A 441 15.34 -2.66 -2.66
N VAL A 442 15.75 -1.78 -3.57
CA VAL A 442 15.65 -0.32 -3.41
C VAL A 442 14.27 0.15 -3.86
N THR A 443 13.50 0.82 -2.98
CA THR A 443 12.19 1.39 -3.36
C THR A 443 12.03 2.82 -2.85
N PRO A 444 11.23 3.66 -3.53
CA PRO A 444 10.85 4.97 -3.01
C PRO A 444 10.15 4.85 -1.64
N VAL A 445 10.51 5.76 -0.72
CA VAL A 445 9.87 5.92 0.59
C VAL A 445 8.56 6.70 0.45
N GLU A 446 8.53 7.68 -0.46
CA GLU A 446 7.37 8.51 -0.73
C GLU A 446 6.97 8.40 -2.20
N TYR A 447 5.68 8.53 -2.47
CA TYR A 447 5.14 8.47 -3.81
C TYR A 447 3.84 9.28 -3.94
N LEU A 448 3.53 9.64 -5.18
CA LEU A 448 2.25 10.19 -5.59
C LEU A 448 1.36 9.04 -6.08
N ASP A 449 0.16 8.94 -5.52
CA ASP A 449 -0.85 7.98 -5.97
C ASP A 449 -1.70 8.59 -7.09
N ILE A 450 -1.58 8.04 -8.30
CA ILE A 450 -2.22 8.55 -9.52
C ILE A 450 -3.27 7.54 -9.97
N GLN A 451 -4.51 7.79 -9.57
CA GLN A 451 -5.64 6.89 -9.81
C GLN A 451 -6.72 7.50 -10.71
N SER A 452 -7.09 8.77 -10.52
CA SER A 452 -8.03 9.46 -11.43
C SER A 452 -7.32 9.95 -12.69
N ASN A 453 -8.06 10.06 -13.80
CA ASN A 453 -7.57 10.66 -15.06
C ASN A 453 -7.18 12.13 -14.95
N THR A 454 -7.56 12.80 -13.86
CA THR A 454 -7.15 14.17 -13.53
C THR A 454 -5.90 14.21 -12.64
N ASN A 455 -5.47 13.07 -12.09
CA ASN A 455 -4.38 13.06 -11.13
C ASN A 455 -3.00 13.07 -11.80
N GLY A 456 -2.19 14.08 -11.49
CA GLY A 456 -0.84 14.19 -12.04
C GLY A 456 -0.15 15.48 -11.63
N ILE A 457 1.05 15.69 -12.17
CA ILE A 457 1.83 16.92 -12.01
C ILE A 457 1.73 17.69 -13.31
N THR A 458 1.43 18.98 -13.23
CA THR A 458 1.43 19.90 -14.36
C THR A 458 2.33 21.08 -14.12
N ILE A 459 3.19 21.38 -15.08
CA ILE A 459 4.16 22.47 -14.99
C ILE A 459 3.76 23.53 -16.03
N PRO A 460 3.28 24.70 -15.60
CA PRO A 460 2.98 25.80 -16.51
C PRO A 460 4.26 26.54 -16.90
N GLU A 461 4.44 26.81 -18.21
CA GLU A 461 5.41 27.77 -18.77
C GLU A 461 6.92 27.43 -18.65
N ILE A 462 7.38 26.32 -19.26
CA ILE A 462 8.82 25.96 -19.39
C ILE A 462 9.53 26.83 -20.47
N ARG A 463 9.32 28.14 -20.45
CA ARG A 463 9.70 29.07 -21.53
C ARG A 463 11.19 29.44 -21.58
N LYS A 464 11.98 29.16 -20.53
CA LYS A 464 13.41 29.54 -20.44
C LYS A 464 14.37 28.38 -20.67
N TRP A 465 13.89 27.25 -21.18
CA TRP A 465 14.72 26.07 -21.42
C TRP A 465 15.40 26.14 -22.79
N ASP A 466 16.62 26.69 -22.81
CA ASP A 466 17.38 27.07 -24.03
C ASP A 466 18.34 25.99 -24.58
N THR A 467 18.37 24.78 -24.02
CA THR A 467 19.29 23.73 -24.53
C THR A 467 18.71 23.11 -25.79
N ALA A 468 19.41 23.23 -26.92
CA ALA A 468 19.04 22.73 -28.24
C ALA A 468 18.77 21.20 -28.28
N HIS A 469 17.58 20.84 -27.80
CA HIS A 469 16.70 19.69 -27.95
C HIS A 469 17.26 18.29 -27.63
N GLY A 470 18.10 18.22 -26.60
CA GLY A 470 18.43 16.99 -25.90
C GLY A 470 17.99 17.00 -24.45
N PHE A 471 17.57 15.86 -23.90
CA PHE A 471 17.26 15.75 -22.48
C PHE A 471 17.36 14.31 -21.97
N VAL A 472 17.44 14.18 -20.64
CA VAL A 472 17.29 12.93 -19.90
C VAL A 472 16.08 13.08 -18.98
N PHE A 473 15.09 12.21 -19.16
CA PHE A 473 13.96 12.05 -18.26
C PHE A 473 14.19 10.81 -17.42
N HIS A 474 14.07 10.92 -16.09
CA HIS A 474 14.17 9.79 -15.16
C HIS A 474 12.98 9.81 -14.21
N ALA A 475 12.33 8.67 -14.02
CA ALA A 475 11.22 8.54 -13.08
C ALA A 475 11.16 7.13 -12.47
N TRP A 476 10.74 7.07 -11.21
CA TRP A 476 10.37 5.81 -10.55
C TRP A 476 8.87 5.59 -10.67
N VAL A 477 8.47 4.42 -11.17
CA VAL A 477 7.06 4.11 -11.47
C VAL A 477 6.72 2.71 -10.97
N ARG A 478 5.52 2.58 -10.41
CA ARG A 478 4.90 1.28 -10.09
C ARG A 478 3.50 1.25 -10.67
N LEU A 479 3.25 0.30 -11.57
CA LEU A 479 1.96 0.16 -12.24
C LEU A 479 1.09 -0.89 -11.55
N ASP A 480 -0.21 -0.62 -11.42
CA ASP A 480 -1.17 -1.58 -10.86
C ASP A 480 -1.55 -2.64 -11.93
N LYS A 481 -1.73 -3.90 -11.50
CA LYS A 481 -1.92 -5.08 -12.37
C LYS A 481 -3.28 -5.12 -13.05
N ASP A 482 -4.33 -4.80 -12.32
CA ASP A 482 -5.72 -5.06 -12.73
C ASP A 482 -6.46 -3.73 -12.94
N VAL A 483 -6.36 -3.16 -14.15
CA VAL A 483 -7.14 -1.95 -14.53
C VAL A 483 -8.57 -2.32 -15.00
N GLU A 484 -8.86 -3.61 -15.17
CA GLU A 484 -10.12 -4.11 -15.74
C GLU A 484 -11.35 -3.89 -14.84
N HIS A 485 -11.17 -3.54 -13.57
CA HIS A 485 -12.26 -3.23 -12.62
C HIS A 485 -12.54 -1.73 -12.44
N PHE A 486 -11.67 -0.83 -12.91
CA PHE A 486 -11.87 0.62 -12.79
C PHE A 486 -12.80 1.19 -13.89
N SER A 487 -13.29 0.34 -14.80
CA SER A 487 -14.05 0.72 -15.99
C SER A 487 -15.54 0.92 -15.77
N ASP A 488 -16.11 0.37 -14.70
CA ASP A 488 -17.57 0.40 -14.47
C ASP A 488 -18.07 1.80 -14.08
N GLU A 489 -17.19 2.68 -13.59
CA GLU A 489 -17.55 4.04 -13.16
C GLU A 489 -17.30 5.13 -14.23
N GLU A 490 -16.29 4.97 -15.11
CA GLU A 490 -15.85 6.02 -16.05
C GLU A 490 -16.24 5.79 -17.52
N GLY A 491 -16.89 4.68 -17.88
CA GLY A 491 -17.38 4.43 -19.25
C GLY A 491 -16.27 4.27 -20.31
N ILE A 492 -15.06 3.87 -19.88
CA ILE A 492 -13.88 3.74 -20.73
C ILE A 492 -14.00 2.50 -21.63
N ASN A 493 -13.66 2.64 -22.92
CA ASN A 493 -13.69 1.55 -23.88
C ASN A 493 -12.56 0.53 -23.58
N LEU A 494 -12.92 -0.59 -22.93
CA LEU A 494 -12.05 -1.67 -22.42
C LEU A 494 -11.15 -2.38 -23.45
N GLN A 495 -11.35 -2.12 -24.75
CA GLN A 495 -10.66 -2.85 -25.82
C GLN A 495 -9.19 -2.42 -25.98
N ASN A 496 -8.84 -1.15 -25.76
CA ASN A 496 -7.46 -0.65 -25.93
C ASN A 496 -7.24 0.68 -25.18
N TYR A 497 -6.22 0.76 -24.32
CA TYR A 497 -5.86 1.99 -23.58
C TYR A 497 -4.34 2.15 -23.47
N ARG A 498 -3.89 3.41 -23.26
CA ARG A 498 -2.48 3.75 -22.98
C ARG A 498 -2.33 4.56 -21.69
N ARG A 499 -1.47 4.09 -20.77
CA ARG A 499 -1.16 4.76 -19.50
C ARG A 499 -0.13 5.86 -19.73
N HIS A 500 -0.51 7.10 -19.51
CA HIS A 500 0.33 8.26 -19.80
C HIS A 500 1.34 8.52 -18.67
N LEU A 501 2.63 8.68 -19.01
CA LEU A 501 3.69 8.95 -18.02
C LEU A 501 4.24 10.37 -18.13
N PHE A 502 4.57 10.84 -19.33
CA PHE A 502 5.21 12.14 -19.55
C PHE A 502 4.77 12.75 -20.89
N SER A 503 4.43 14.04 -20.88
CA SER A 503 4.16 14.84 -22.06
C SER A 503 4.90 16.16 -21.97
N LEU A 504 5.54 16.54 -23.07
CA LEU A 504 6.21 17.82 -23.25
C LEU A 504 5.78 18.40 -24.59
N THR A 505 5.02 19.50 -24.58
CA THR A 505 4.36 20.03 -25.77
C THR A 505 4.64 21.51 -26.00
N THR A 506 4.73 21.89 -27.28
CA THR A 506 4.75 23.29 -27.73
C THR A 506 3.32 23.82 -27.85
N ASN A 507 3.17 25.14 -28.06
CA ASN A 507 1.86 25.78 -28.25
C ASN A 507 1.05 25.27 -29.45
N PHE A 508 1.68 24.54 -30.38
CA PHE A 508 1.04 24.01 -31.58
C PHE A 508 0.72 22.51 -31.48
N GLY A 509 0.85 21.91 -30.29
CA GLY A 509 0.55 20.49 -30.07
C GLY A 509 1.61 19.53 -30.63
N THR A 510 2.82 20.01 -30.89
CA THR A 510 3.98 19.16 -31.27
C THR A 510 4.90 18.95 -30.08
N GLY A 511 5.60 17.82 -29.99
CA GLY A 511 6.51 17.56 -28.88
C GLY A 511 6.77 16.06 -28.62
N TYR A 512 6.98 15.70 -27.35
CA TYR A 512 7.28 14.34 -26.91
C TYR A 512 6.19 13.78 -26.01
N GLU A 513 5.85 12.50 -26.17
CA GLU A 513 4.94 11.78 -25.28
C GLU A 513 5.45 10.37 -24.98
N PHE A 514 5.47 10.00 -23.70
CA PHE A 514 5.87 8.68 -23.22
C PHE A 514 4.69 7.99 -22.52
N PHE A 515 4.42 6.75 -22.90
CA PHE A 515 3.29 5.99 -22.36
C PHE A 515 3.55 4.48 -22.33
N VAL A 516 2.78 3.77 -21.50
CA VAL A 516 2.81 2.31 -21.37
C VAL A 516 1.54 1.72 -21.97
N GLN A 517 1.71 0.71 -22.83
CA GLN A 517 0.60 -0.03 -23.45
C GLN A 517 -0.02 -1.06 -22.49
N LYS A 518 -1.24 -1.53 -22.78
CA LYS A 518 -1.89 -2.63 -22.03
C LYS A 518 -1.02 -3.89 -21.86
N ASN A 519 -0.14 -4.18 -22.83
CA ASN A 519 0.78 -5.33 -22.80
C ASN A 519 2.06 -5.10 -21.97
N GLY A 520 2.23 -3.91 -21.37
CA GLY A 520 3.39 -3.53 -20.57
C GLY A 520 4.52 -2.85 -21.36
N ASN A 521 4.46 -2.83 -22.69
CA ASN A 521 5.51 -2.21 -23.50
C ASN A 521 5.56 -0.70 -23.28
N PHE A 522 6.77 -0.18 -23.18
CA PHE A 522 7.03 1.25 -23.02
C PHE A 522 7.26 1.89 -24.39
N VAL A 523 6.52 2.94 -24.71
CA VAL A 523 6.57 3.63 -26.00
C VAL A 523 7.04 5.06 -25.81
N VAL A 524 8.07 5.43 -26.56
CA VAL A 524 8.52 6.81 -26.72
C VAL A 524 7.99 7.33 -28.04
N SER A 525 7.29 8.46 -28.01
CA SER A 525 6.71 9.05 -29.20
C SER A 525 7.07 10.53 -29.38
N VAL A 526 7.14 10.93 -30.65
CA VAL A 526 7.48 12.29 -31.08
C VAL A 526 6.39 12.75 -32.06
N ILE A 527 5.66 13.80 -31.65
CA ILE A 527 4.60 14.41 -32.43
C ILE A 527 5.18 15.58 -33.22
N THR A 528 5.09 15.52 -34.54
CA THR A 528 5.43 16.63 -35.45
C THR A 528 4.19 17.17 -36.13
N LYS A 529 4.29 18.26 -36.89
CA LYS A 529 3.14 18.84 -37.63
C LYS A 529 2.54 17.88 -38.68
N LYS A 530 3.26 16.84 -39.09
CA LYS A 530 2.87 15.93 -40.19
C LYS A 530 2.76 14.46 -39.77
N GLU A 531 3.65 14.02 -38.89
CA GLU A 531 3.84 12.60 -38.55
C GLU A 531 3.95 12.39 -37.04
N PHE A 532 3.48 11.23 -36.59
CA PHE A 532 3.62 10.71 -35.25
C PHE A 532 4.62 9.55 -35.26
N PHE A 533 5.84 9.81 -34.80
CA PHE A 533 6.88 8.79 -34.74
C PHE A 533 6.84 8.07 -33.39
N THR A 534 7.04 6.76 -33.40
CA THR A 534 7.01 5.92 -32.19
C THR A 534 8.18 4.94 -32.19
N ALA A 535 8.80 4.75 -31.04
CA ALA A 535 9.80 3.72 -30.78
C ALA A 535 9.37 2.93 -29.54
N THR A 536 9.28 1.59 -29.67
CA THR A 536 8.73 0.71 -28.63
C THR A 536 9.83 -0.12 -27.98
N ALA A 537 10.00 0.01 -26.68
CA ALA A 537 10.83 -0.87 -25.87
C ALA A 537 9.97 -2.02 -25.34
N GLN A 538 10.32 -3.25 -25.73
CA GLN A 538 9.61 -4.44 -25.25
C GLN A 538 9.96 -4.72 -23.79
N SER A 539 8.96 -4.70 -22.92
CA SER A 539 9.13 -5.02 -21.50
C SER A 539 7.81 -5.50 -20.93
N THR A 540 7.71 -6.80 -20.61
CA THR A 540 6.55 -7.33 -19.88
C THR A 540 6.65 -7.12 -18.37
N HIS A 541 7.83 -6.73 -17.87
CA HIS A 541 8.10 -6.63 -16.44
C HIS A 541 7.47 -5.40 -15.78
N LEU A 542 7.15 -4.33 -16.53
CA LEU A 542 6.55 -3.11 -15.97
C LEU A 542 5.17 -3.31 -15.33
N LEU A 543 4.50 -4.43 -15.63
CA LEU A 543 3.19 -4.82 -15.05
C LEU A 543 3.33 -5.87 -13.94
N ASP A 544 4.53 -6.11 -13.41
CA ASP A 544 4.74 -7.09 -12.32
C ASP A 544 4.31 -6.59 -10.93
N GLY A 545 3.85 -5.33 -10.85
CA GLY A 545 3.40 -4.67 -9.63
C GLY A 545 4.53 -4.23 -8.70
N ARG A 546 5.77 -4.15 -9.17
CA ARG A 546 6.95 -3.67 -8.44
C ARG A 546 7.34 -2.25 -8.89
N TRP A 547 8.29 -1.68 -8.17
CA TRP A 547 8.88 -0.39 -8.54
C TRP A 547 9.94 -0.60 -9.61
N HIS A 548 9.85 0.18 -10.68
CA HIS A 548 10.82 0.21 -11.76
C HIS A 548 11.36 1.63 -11.94
N SER A 549 12.63 1.73 -12.32
CA SER A 549 13.23 2.98 -12.77
C SER A 549 13.18 3.07 -14.30
N ILE A 550 12.60 4.14 -14.83
CA ILE A 550 12.50 4.39 -16.27
C ILE A 550 13.33 5.61 -16.58
N THR A 551 14.30 5.46 -17.49
CA THR A 551 15.14 6.57 -17.95
C THR A 551 15.13 6.65 -19.46
N VAL A 552 14.76 7.82 -19.99
CA VAL A 552 14.75 8.10 -21.43
C VAL A 552 15.77 9.19 -21.71
N SER A 553 16.78 8.87 -22.52
CA SER A 553 17.79 9.82 -22.98
C SER A 553 17.55 10.12 -24.46
N VAL A 554 17.28 11.40 -24.76
CA VAL A 554 17.15 11.93 -26.13
C VAL A 554 18.37 12.76 -26.42
N ILE A 555 19.24 12.26 -27.30
CA ILE A 555 20.51 12.89 -27.65
C ILE A 555 20.36 13.56 -29.03
N PRO A 556 20.56 14.89 -29.11
CA PRO A 556 20.41 15.63 -30.34
C PRO A 556 21.63 15.39 -31.24
N PRO A 557 21.45 15.44 -32.56
CA PRO A 557 22.54 15.23 -33.50
C PRO A 557 23.58 16.35 -33.46
N LYS A 558 24.88 15.99 -33.42
CA LYS A 558 25.99 16.95 -33.50
C LYS A 558 26.15 17.60 -34.89
N ARG A 559 25.50 17.05 -35.93
CA ARG A 559 25.56 17.54 -37.32
C ARG A 559 24.15 17.84 -37.82
N LEU A 560 24.00 18.96 -38.56
CA LEU A 560 22.76 19.30 -39.26
C LEU A 560 22.35 18.15 -40.19
N PHE A 561 21.06 17.77 -40.17
CA PHE A 561 20.46 16.65 -40.93
C PHE A 561 20.78 15.22 -40.46
N SER A 562 21.31 15.03 -39.24
CA SER A 562 21.50 13.69 -38.66
C SER A 562 20.30 13.26 -37.77
N TYR A 563 20.31 12.01 -37.31
CA TYR A 563 19.22 11.39 -36.56
C TYR A 563 19.35 11.71 -35.05
N HIS A 564 18.22 11.91 -34.37
CA HIS A 564 18.20 11.99 -32.91
C HIS A 564 18.32 10.56 -32.35
N GLN A 565 19.23 10.35 -31.39
CA GLN A 565 19.38 9.06 -30.75
C GLN A 565 18.48 8.99 -29.51
N ILE A 566 17.65 7.96 -29.41
CA ILE A 566 16.78 7.70 -28.27
C ILE A 566 17.21 6.41 -27.59
N ASN A 567 17.62 6.53 -26.34
CA ASN A 567 17.97 5.38 -25.49
C ASN A 567 16.96 5.27 -24.35
N VAL A 568 16.42 4.07 -24.13
CA VAL A 568 15.53 3.76 -23.01
C VAL A 568 16.20 2.74 -22.11
N TYR A 569 16.31 3.09 -20.83
CA TYR A 569 16.80 2.23 -19.77
C TYR A 569 15.64 1.90 -18.83
N ILE A 570 15.48 0.62 -18.51
CA ILE A 570 14.54 0.14 -17.50
C ILE A 570 15.38 -0.61 -16.46
N ASP A 571 15.27 -0.23 -15.20
CA ASP A 571 16.03 -0.79 -14.07
C ASP A 571 17.54 -0.77 -14.34
N SER A 572 18.06 0.39 -14.76
CA SER A 572 19.46 0.62 -15.16
C SER A 572 19.98 -0.20 -16.34
N VAL A 573 19.14 -1.04 -16.98
CA VAL A 573 19.50 -1.84 -18.15
C VAL A 573 18.95 -1.19 -19.41
N GLN A 574 19.79 -1.00 -20.43
CA GLN A 574 19.36 -0.46 -21.72
C GLN A 574 18.47 -1.48 -22.46
N LYS A 575 17.21 -1.11 -22.72
CA LYS A 575 16.23 -1.95 -23.43
C LYS A 575 16.01 -1.51 -24.88
N LEU A 576 16.21 -0.23 -25.17
CA LEU A 576 16.08 0.34 -26.50
C LEU A 576 17.22 1.32 -26.76
N GLY A 577 17.78 1.27 -27.97
CA GLY A 577 18.71 2.26 -28.49
C GLY A 577 18.41 2.43 -29.97
N SER A 578 17.72 3.52 -30.33
CA SER A 578 17.18 3.73 -31.67
C SER A 578 17.51 5.12 -32.19
N THR A 579 17.40 5.31 -33.50
CA THR A 579 17.64 6.61 -34.16
C THR A 579 16.39 7.07 -34.91
N MET A 580 15.91 8.28 -34.60
CA MET A 580 14.69 8.86 -35.15
C MET A 580 14.97 10.13 -35.94
N LYS A 581 14.34 10.26 -37.10
CA LYS A 581 14.52 11.42 -38.00
C LYS A 581 13.32 12.34 -37.93
N TYR A 582 13.47 13.45 -37.22
CA TYR A 582 12.49 14.53 -37.18
C TYR A 582 13.20 15.89 -37.15
N PRO A 583 12.58 16.95 -37.66
CA PRO A 583 13.13 18.30 -37.57
C PRO A 583 13.19 18.74 -36.11
N ALA A 584 14.30 19.37 -35.71
CA ALA A 584 14.39 19.96 -34.37
C ALA A 584 13.27 21.00 -34.16
N PHE A 585 12.72 21.04 -32.96
CA PHE A 585 11.63 21.95 -32.61
C PHE A 585 12.18 23.38 -32.48
N ALA A 586 11.91 24.25 -33.46
CA ALA A 586 12.36 25.65 -33.42
C ALA A 586 11.62 26.50 -32.37
N GLU A 587 10.53 25.98 -31.81
CA GLU A 587 9.66 26.65 -30.85
C GLU A 587 9.92 26.12 -29.44
N VAL A 588 9.79 26.99 -28.44
CA VAL A 588 9.99 26.63 -27.03
C VAL A 588 8.85 25.75 -26.51
N PHE A 589 9.18 24.78 -25.66
CA PHE A 589 8.18 23.98 -24.96
C PHE A 589 7.42 24.83 -23.94
N TYR A 590 6.09 24.69 -23.89
CA TYR A 590 5.26 25.53 -23.05
C TYR A 590 4.65 24.73 -21.90
N TYR A 591 4.19 23.51 -22.16
CA TYR A 591 3.48 22.69 -21.19
C TYR A 591 4.20 21.37 -20.96
N CYS A 592 4.30 20.97 -19.69
CA CYS A 592 4.69 19.61 -19.30
C CYS A 592 3.65 19.02 -18.35
N ALA A 593 3.28 17.77 -18.61
CA ALA A 593 2.39 16.99 -17.77
C ALA A 593 3.04 15.63 -17.45
N ILE A 594 2.93 15.19 -16.21
CA ILE A 594 3.49 13.94 -15.70
C ILE A 594 2.36 13.14 -15.04
N GLY A 595 2.19 11.89 -15.44
CA GLY A 595 1.23 10.95 -14.85
C GLY A 595 -0.24 11.07 -15.29
N ALA A 596 -0.65 12.20 -15.87
CA ALA A 596 -1.97 12.39 -16.47
C ALA A 596 -1.88 13.05 -17.86
N PRO A 597 -2.83 12.74 -18.77
CA PRO A 597 -2.87 13.36 -20.09
C PRO A 597 -3.26 14.83 -20.03
N TYR A 598 -2.57 15.65 -20.84
CA TYR A 598 -2.71 17.11 -20.87
C TYR A 598 -4.15 17.62 -21.17
N ASN A 599 -4.92 16.90 -22.01
CA ASN A 599 -6.26 17.33 -22.43
C ASN A 599 -7.32 17.37 -21.30
N ASN A 600 -7.07 16.68 -20.17
CA ASN A 600 -8.05 16.55 -19.09
C ASN A 600 -7.84 17.55 -17.94
N VAL A 601 -6.63 18.12 -17.78
CA VAL A 601 -6.28 18.96 -16.61
C VAL A 601 -6.85 20.38 -16.70
N ARG A 602 -7.10 20.90 -17.91
CA ARG A 602 -7.64 22.26 -18.13
C ARG A 602 -9.14 22.44 -17.82
N LYS A 603 -9.88 21.36 -17.57
CA LYS A 603 -11.33 21.46 -17.27
C LYS A 603 -11.63 21.99 -15.86
N VAL A 604 -10.64 22.06 -14.96
CA VAL A 604 -10.89 22.34 -13.52
C VAL A 604 -10.48 23.75 -13.08
N SER A 605 -9.70 24.50 -13.86
CA SER A 605 -9.11 25.77 -13.41
C SER A 605 -9.70 27.03 -14.06
N HIS A 606 -11.02 27.13 -14.24
CA HIS A 606 -11.70 28.43 -14.30
C HIS A 606 -13.13 28.33 -13.76
N THR A 607 -13.38 28.95 -12.62
CA THR A 607 -14.71 29.24 -12.08
C THR A 607 -15.47 30.23 -12.98
N SER A 608 -16.73 29.88 -13.23
CA SER A 608 -17.88 30.75 -13.54
C SER A 608 -17.89 31.54 -14.86
N HIS A 609 -18.96 31.27 -15.63
CA HIS A 609 -19.49 32.05 -16.75
C HIS A 609 -18.61 32.17 -18.00
N HIS A 610 -18.71 31.18 -18.90
CA HIS A 610 -19.30 31.44 -20.21
C HIS A 610 -19.64 30.12 -20.90
N SER A 611 -20.94 29.86 -20.91
CA SER A 611 -21.63 29.01 -21.87
C SER A 611 -21.12 29.20 -23.30
N ASN A 612 -21.09 28.09 -24.04
CA ASN A 612 -21.15 28.00 -25.50
C ASN A 612 -21.74 29.25 -26.17
N ALA A 613 -20.89 30.15 -26.69
CA ALA A 613 -21.23 31.15 -27.72
C ALA A 613 -20.03 32.06 -28.01
N ALA A 614 -19.15 31.68 -28.94
CA ALA A 614 -18.26 32.64 -29.62
C ALA A 614 -17.61 32.01 -30.88
N ARG A 615 -18.42 31.67 -31.87
CA ARG A 615 -18.02 31.68 -33.30
C ARG A 615 -19.27 31.89 -34.17
N MET A 616 -19.89 33.05 -33.99
CA MET A 616 -20.68 33.70 -35.02
C MET A 616 -20.58 35.21 -34.83
N ALA A 617 -19.99 35.89 -35.81
CA ALA A 617 -20.40 37.19 -36.32
C ALA A 617 -19.49 37.55 -37.51
N PRO A 618 -19.93 38.41 -38.44
CA PRO A 618 -21.22 38.43 -39.11
C PRO A 618 -21.05 38.41 -40.65
N SER A 619 -22.07 37.99 -41.38
CA SER A 619 -22.17 38.23 -42.83
C SER A 619 -22.46 39.71 -43.12
N PRO A 620 -21.81 40.34 -44.11
CA PRO A 620 -22.31 41.58 -44.70
C PRO A 620 -23.26 41.25 -45.86
N GLU A 621 -24.47 41.79 -45.81
CA GLU A 621 -25.43 41.83 -46.92
C GLU A 621 -25.13 42.98 -47.90
N SER A 622 -25.37 42.68 -49.18
CA SER A 622 -25.91 43.54 -50.26
C SER A 622 -25.03 44.50 -51.11
N THR A 623 -24.99 44.13 -52.41
CA THR A 623 -24.97 44.94 -53.67
C THR A 623 -23.64 45.53 -54.23
N PRO A 624 -23.51 45.64 -55.59
CA PRO A 624 -22.33 45.22 -56.35
C PRO A 624 -21.56 46.36 -57.07
N PRO A 625 -20.38 46.07 -57.67
CA PRO A 625 -20.10 46.50 -59.05
C PRO A 625 -19.32 45.47 -59.91
N PRO A 626 -19.13 45.72 -61.23
CA PRO A 626 -19.10 44.69 -62.27
C PRO A 626 -17.73 44.36 -62.88
N MET A 627 -17.72 43.18 -63.54
CA MET A 627 -16.98 42.74 -64.75
C MET A 627 -15.55 43.26 -65.04
N GLU A 628 -14.60 42.33 -65.19
CA GLU A 628 -13.74 42.15 -66.38
C GLU A 628 -12.95 40.82 -66.28
N LYS A 629 -13.28 39.82 -67.11
CA LYS A 629 -12.44 39.21 -68.18
C LYS A 629 -11.00 38.80 -67.78
N ASP A 630 -10.71 37.50 -67.69
CA ASP A 630 -10.24 36.68 -68.82
C ASP A 630 -9.96 35.21 -68.41
N GLU A 631 -9.74 34.37 -69.42
CA GLU A 631 -10.19 32.98 -69.59
C GLU A 631 -9.25 31.84 -69.12
N LYS A 632 -9.85 30.76 -68.55
CA LYS A 632 -9.71 29.28 -68.80
C LYS A 632 -8.33 28.57 -69.01
N PRO A 633 -8.24 27.21 -69.03
CA PRO A 633 -9.05 26.12 -68.40
C PRO A 633 -8.16 25.03 -67.71
N ARG A 634 -8.68 24.14 -66.86
CA ARG A 634 -9.16 22.77 -67.22
C ARG A 634 -9.87 22.11 -66.02
N GLY A 635 -11.09 21.63 -66.27
CA GLY A 635 -11.84 20.72 -65.39
C GLY A 635 -11.35 19.27 -65.48
N GLY A 636 -11.93 18.28 -64.80
CA GLY A 636 -13.11 18.25 -63.91
C GLY A 636 -12.88 17.18 -62.83
N LEU A 637 -13.85 16.49 -62.25
CA LEU A 637 -15.31 16.51 -62.24
C LEU A 637 -15.68 15.59 -61.04
N PHE A 638 -16.62 16.04 -60.21
CA PHE A 638 -17.46 15.29 -59.23
C PHE A 638 -16.94 14.86 -57.84
N PRO A 639 -17.88 14.75 -56.87
CA PRO A 639 -17.65 15.05 -55.45
C PRO A 639 -17.98 13.86 -54.51
N SER A 640 -17.70 14.10 -53.24
CA SER A 640 -18.27 13.50 -52.03
C SER A 640 -19.38 12.44 -52.20
N LEU A 641 -19.05 11.17 -51.96
CA LEU A 641 -19.98 10.10 -51.59
C LEU A 641 -19.19 8.96 -50.95
N MET A 642 -18.88 9.08 -49.64
CA MET A 642 -18.69 7.95 -48.72
C MET A 642 -18.58 8.44 -47.26
N GLU A 643 -19.63 9.09 -46.77
CA GLU A 643 -19.91 9.08 -45.32
C GLU A 643 -21.19 8.29 -45.10
N LYS A 644 -21.13 7.34 -44.16
CA LYS A 644 -22.25 6.61 -43.56
C LYS A 644 -22.89 5.48 -44.39
N THR A 645 -22.24 4.34 -44.39
CA THR A 645 -22.87 3.03 -44.08
C THR A 645 -21.77 2.00 -43.93
N PHE A 646 -21.55 1.44 -42.74
CA PHE A 646 -21.27 0.01 -42.51
C PHE A 646 -21.33 -0.26 -40.99
N PHE A 647 -22.23 -1.18 -40.62
CA PHE A 647 -22.48 -1.69 -39.26
C PHE A 647 -21.42 -2.73 -38.82
N PRO A 648 -21.38 -3.11 -37.53
CA PRO A 648 -20.37 -3.96 -36.90
C PRO A 648 -20.68 -5.44 -37.08
N GLY A 649 -19.64 -6.25 -37.24
CA GLY A 649 -19.75 -7.71 -37.32
C GLY A 649 -19.10 -8.31 -38.56
N ILE A 650 -17.78 -8.27 -38.65
CA ILE A 650 -16.87 -9.24 -39.31
C ILE A 650 -15.49 -8.93 -38.72
N VAL A 651 -15.20 -9.47 -37.53
CA VAL A 651 -13.83 -9.63 -37.02
C VAL A 651 -13.69 -11.08 -36.59
N SER A 652 -13.63 -11.95 -37.57
CA SER A 652 -12.93 -13.23 -37.47
C SER A 652 -12.86 -13.79 -38.89
N GLN A 653 -11.65 -14.06 -39.37
CA GLN A 653 -11.35 -14.76 -40.61
C GLN A 653 -11.38 -13.94 -41.92
N VAL A 654 -10.34 -13.12 -42.18
CA VAL A 654 -9.62 -13.12 -43.48
C VAL A 654 -8.18 -12.61 -43.27
N PRO A 655 -7.13 -13.33 -43.71
CA PRO A 655 -5.74 -12.87 -43.71
C PRO A 655 -5.40 -12.10 -45.00
N ASN A 656 -4.44 -11.15 -44.91
CA ASN A 656 -3.67 -10.58 -46.03
C ASN A 656 -4.44 -9.72 -47.07
N TYR A 657 -4.92 -8.53 -46.68
CA TYR A 657 -5.26 -7.49 -47.66
C TYR A 657 -4.89 -6.07 -47.18
N PHE A 658 -3.67 -5.89 -46.69
CA PHE A 658 -3.00 -4.58 -46.60
C PHE A 658 -1.53 -4.73 -47.00
N THR A 659 -1.30 -5.27 -48.20
CA THR A 659 0.00 -5.27 -48.86
C THR A 659 -0.17 -4.75 -50.28
N LEU A 660 -0.27 -3.43 -50.41
CA LEU A 660 0.23 -2.73 -51.59
C LEU A 660 1.07 -1.51 -51.13
N PRO A 661 2.33 -1.39 -51.62
CA PRO A 661 3.31 -0.46 -51.10
C PRO A 661 3.06 0.95 -51.67
N ALA A 662 2.25 1.75 -50.97
CA ALA A 662 2.15 3.18 -51.26
C ALA A 662 3.41 3.89 -50.74
N ARG A 663 4.44 3.92 -51.59
CA ARG A 663 5.55 4.89 -51.61
C ARG A 663 6.25 5.09 -50.25
N GLN A 664 7.22 4.21 -49.97
CA GLN A 664 8.27 4.45 -48.98
C GLN A 664 8.90 5.83 -49.22
N SER A 665 8.56 6.81 -48.39
CA SER A 665 9.46 7.89 -48.09
C SER A 665 10.51 7.35 -47.10
N PRO A 666 11.81 7.63 -47.27
CA PRO A 666 12.85 7.07 -46.41
C PRO A 666 12.91 7.90 -45.13
N SER A 667 12.01 7.65 -44.17
CA SER A 667 11.96 8.41 -42.91
C SER A 667 12.46 7.68 -41.66
N SER A 668 12.80 6.40 -41.69
CA SER A 668 13.67 5.78 -40.68
C SER A 668 14.40 4.54 -41.24
N LEU A 669 15.73 4.46 -41.07
CA LEU A 669 16.50 3.24 -41.40
C LEU A 669 16.37 2.16 -40.33
N ASP A 670 15.78 2.48 -39.18
CA ASP A 670 15.72 1.62 -38.00
C ASP A 670 14.37 0.88 -37.94
N PRO A 671 14.35 -0.47 -37.93
CA PRO A 671 13.12 -1.28 -37.88
C PRO A 671 12.33 -1.13 -36.58
N SER A 672 12.91 -0.53 -35.54
CA SER A 672 12.24 -0.29 -34.25
C SER A 672 11.37 0.98 -34.23
N VAL A 673 11.45 1.83 -35.26
CA VAL A 673 10.72 3.10 -35.37
C VAL A 673 9.58 3.01 -36.38
N LYS A 674 8.36 3.36 -35.97
CA LYS A 674 7.18 3.42 -36.84
C LYS A 674 6.65 4.85 -36.94
N SER A 675 6.25 5.25 -38.14
CA SER A 675 5.61 6.55 -38.42
C SER A 675 4.12 6.33 -38.71
N TYR A 676 3.26 7.13 -38.07
CA TYR A 676 1.82 7.13 -38.26
C TYR A 676 1.32 8.54 -38.66
N PRO A 677 0.25 8.65 -39.46
CA PRO A 677 -0.44 9.91 -39.68
C PRO A 677 -1.01 10.48 -38.38
N ILE A 678 -0.99 11.80 -38.24
CA ILE A 678 -1.57 12.47 -37.06
C ILE A 678 -3.08 12.20 -36.97
N GLY A 679 -3.60 11.97 -35.76
CA GLY A 679 -5.00 11.58 -35.53
C GLY A 679 -5.30 10.08 -35.53
N MET A 680 -4.36 9.21 -35.93
CA MET A 680 -4.50 7.75 -35.82
C MET A 680 -4.04 7.19 -34.45
N GLN A 681 -3.61 8.04 -33.52
CA GLN A 681 -3.00 7.63 -32.26
C GLN A 681 -3.95 6.79 -31.40
N ASP A 682 -5.19 7.25 -31.22
CA ASP A 682 -6.17 6.57 -30.38
C ASP A 682 -6.70 5.29 -31.03
N LEU A 683 -6.68 5.21 -32.37
CA LEU A 683 -7.01 3.99 -33.10
C LEU A 683 -5.93 2.90 -32.93
N VAL A 684 -4.65 3.29 -32.93
CA VAL A 684 -3.51 2.35 -32.87
C VAL A 684 -3.20 1.96 -31.42
N PHE A 685 -3.18 2.93 -30.50
CA PHE A 685 -2.71 2.75 -29.12
C PHE A 685 -3.80 2.83 -28.07
N GLY A 686 -5.06 3.10 -28.46
CA GLY A 686 -6.17 3.27 -27.53
C GLY A 686 -6.21 4.65 -26.87
N GLU A 687 -7.25 4.88 -26.08
CA GLU A 687 -7.48 6.14 -25.35
C GLU A 687 -6.39 6.38 -24.28
N ALA A 688 -5.99 7.64 -24.12
CA ALA A 688 -4.99 8.03 -23.12
C ALA A 688 -5.63 8.16 -21.73
N ILE A 689 -5.19 7.32 -20.80
CA ILE A 689 -5.60 7.33 -19.39
C ILE A 689 -4.44 7.80 -18.51
N SER A 690 -4.75 8.19 -17.27
CA SER A 690 -3.70 8.40 -16.24
C SER A 690 -2.85 7.16 -16.04
N LEU A 691 -1.73 7.33 -15.32
CA LEU A 691 -0.79 6.25 -15.01
C LEU A 691 -1.44 5.02 -14.37
N LYS A 692 -2.54 5.18 -13.60
CA LYS A 692 -3.20 4.11 -12.81
C LYS A 692 -2.16 3.31 -12.04
N GLY A 693 -1.51 4.00 -11.11
CA GLY A 693 -0.33 3.51 -10.40
C GLY A 693 0.32 4.60 -9.56
N ARG A 694 1.56 4.36 -9.15
CA ARG A 694 2.31 5.24 -8.23
C ARG A 694 3.55 5.80 -8.90
N LEU A 695 3.85 7.05 -8.60
CA LEU A 695 4.99 7.79 -9.14
C LEU A 695 5.90 8.25 -8.00
N GLY A 696 7.18 7.92 -8.07
CA GLY A 696 8.20 8.37 -7.13
C GLY A 696 8.83 9.70 -7.55
N SER A 697 10.13 9.87 -7.30
CA SER A 697 10.87 11.05 -7.76
C SER A 697 10.94 11.10 -9.30
N VAL A 698 10.85 12.31 -9.84
CA VAL A 698 10.94 12.61 -11.27
C VAL A 698 12.02 13.67 -11.51
N LEU A 699 12.87 13.43 -12.48
CA LEU A 699 13.97 14.31 -12.85
C LEU A 699 13.93 14.57 -14.35
N LEU A 700 14.07 15.84 -14.73
CA LEU A 700 14.38 16.26 -16.09
C LEU A 700 15.71 17.00 -16.10
N ALA A 701 16.65 16.53 -16.92
CA ALA A 701 18.00 17.08 -17.00
C ALA A 701 18.52 17.18 -18.44
N ASP A 702 19.63 17.88 -18.64
CA ASP A 702 20.35 17.90 -19.92
C ASP A 702 21.04 16.55 -20.23
N THR A 703 21.34 16.31 -21.50
CA THR A 703 21.99 15.10 -22.06
C THR A 703 23.36 14.78 -21.47
N ASN A 704 24.04 15.74 -20.86
CA ASN A 704 25.39 15.57 -20.36
C ASN A 704 25.45 14.98 -18.93
N VAL A 705 24.32 14.59 -18.33
CA VAL A 705 24.30 14.00 -16.99
C VAL A 705 24.96 12.62 -16.99
N ASN A 706 25.75 12.33 -15.94
CA ASN A 706 26.32 11.00 -15.72
C ASN A 706 25.23 10.01 -15.31
N LEU A 707 24.79 9.16 -16.25
CA LEU A 707 23.77 8.15 -16.00
C LEU A 707 24.18 7.12 -14.95
N LYS A 708 25.49 6.88 -14.74
CA LYS A 708 25.96 5.91 -13.73
C LYS A 708 25.70 6.41 -12.32
N SER A 709 26.03 7.67 -12.02
CA SER A 709 25.74 8.26 -10.71
C SER A 709 24.24 8.45 -10.49
N LEU A 710 23.47 8.70 -11.55
CA LEU A 710 22.01 8.70 -11.52
C LEU A 710 21.43 7.35 -11.05
N PHE A 711 21.92 6.25 -11.61
CA PHE A 711 21.46 4.90 -11.25
C PHE A 711 21.94 4.47 -9.86
N GLU A 712 23.14 4.87 -9.45
CA GLU A 712 23.66 4.62 -8.09
C GLU A 712 22.88 5.40 -7.02
N ALA A 713 22.44 6.62 -7.31
CA ALA A 713 21.64 7.44 -6.38
C ALA A 713 20.22 6.88 -6.14
N GLY A 714 19.69 6.10 -7.09
CA GLY A 714 18.40 5.43 -6.99
C GLY A 714 17.21 6.38 -6.71
N PRO A 715 16.25 6.00 -5.84
CA PRO A 715 15.06 6.80 -5.55
C PRO A 715 15.34 7.98 -4.61
N THR A 716 16.52 8.05 -3.98
CA THR A 716 16.94 9.12 -3.07
C THR A 716 17.61 10.29 -3.78
N ILE A 717 17.50 10.36 -5.11
CA ILE A 717 18.16 11.37 -5.92
C ILE A 717 17.86 12.81 -5.50
N ALA A 718 16.62 13.08 -5.09
CA ALA A 718 16.21 14.38 -4.58
C ALA A 718 17.00 14.80 -3.32
N ASN A 719 17.30 13.85 -2.43
CA ASN A 719 18.08 14.12 -1.22
C ASN A 719 19.53 14.42 -1.56
N VAL A 720 20.12 13.70 -2.52
CA VAL A 720 21.50 13.93 -2.97
C VAL A 720 21.66 15.32 -3.59
N LEU A 721 20.63 15.80 -4.30
CA LEU A 721 20.62 17.15 -4.87
C LEU A 721 20.41 18.25 -3.82
N ALA A 722 19.74 17.95 -2.70
CA ALA A 722 19.41 18.92 -1.66
C ALA A 722 20.50 19.14 -0.60
N THR A 723 21.42 18.19 -0.38
CA THR A 723 22.42 18.25 0.73
C THR A 723 23.79 18.83 0.36
N ASP A 724 23.91 19.66 -0.69
CA ASP A 724 25.17 20.31 -1.10
C ASP A 724 26.36 19.33 -1.36
N MET A 725 26.14 18.01 -1.44
CA MET A 725 27.11 17.01 -1.96
C MET A 725 27.30 17.10 -3.49
N ILE A 726 27.16 18.31 -4.02
CA ILE A 726 27.22 18.70 -5.42
C ILE A 726 28.65 18.56 -5.96
N GLU A 727 29.68 18.47 -5.12
CA GLU A 727 31.08 18.25 -5.57
C GLU A 727 31.27 16.92 -6.33
N SER A 728 30.38 15.93 -6.16
CA SER A 728 30.41 14.66 -6.90
C SER A 728 29.64 14.70 -8.23
N PHE A 729 28.74 15.67 -8.41
CA PHE A 729 28.08 16.00 -9.66
C PHE A 729 28.70 17.29 -10.19
N ASP A 730 29.77 17.18 -10.97
CA ASP A 730 30.63 18.27 -11.51
C ASP A 730 29.91 19.38 -12.34
N MET A 731 28.57 19.50 -12.29
CA MET A 731 27.75 20.38 -13.12
C MET A 731 26.40 20.73 -12.46
N ALA A 732 26.40 21.51 -11.36
CA ALA A 732 25.20 22.12 -10.76
C ALA A 732 24.37 23.02 -11.71
N SER A 733 24.73 23.10 -13.00
CA SER A 733 24.12 23.97 -14.01
C SER A 733 23.37 23.20 -15.12
N LYS A 734 22.90 21.95 -14.89
CA LYS A 734 22.35 21.08 -15.95
C LYS A 734 21.02 20.38 -15.67
N PHE A 735 20.38 20.63 -14.53
CA PHE A 735 19.05 20.11 -14.23
C PHE A 735 17.99 21.12 -14.65
N VAL A 736 16.89 20.64 -15.25
CA VAL A 736 15.75 21.48 -15.64
C VAL A 736 14.79 21.60 -14.47
N PHE A 737 14.36 20.45 -13.93
CA PHE A 737 13.63 20.37 -12.67
C PHE A 737 13.85 19.02 -12.00
N CYS A 738 13.73 18.98 -10.68
CA CYS A 738 13.67 17.75 -9.91
C CYS A 738 12.48 17.79 -8.95
N PHE A 739 11.55 16.87 -9.13
CA PHE A 739 10.40 16.72 -8.25
C PHE A 739 10.56 15.51 -7.35
N SER A 740 10.28 15.72 -6.08
CA SER A 740 10.13 14.67 -5.09
C SER A 740 8.73 14.76 -4.49
N PRO A 741 8.05 13.63 -4.24
CA PRO A 741 6.83 13.61 -3.47
C PRO A 741 6.96 14.31 -2.09
N SER A 742 8.15 14.30 -1.46
CA SER A 742 8.45 15.05 -0.21
C SER A 742 8.29 16.55 -0.32
N ALA A 743 8.50 17.10 -1.52
CA ALA A 743 8.45 18.53 -1.79
C ALA A 743 7.05 19.00 -2.22
N CYS A 744 6.05 18.12 -2.10
CA CYS A 744 4.66 18.42 -2.40
C CYS A 744 3.92 18.88 -1.14
N TYR A 745 3.32 20.06 -1.19
CA TYR A 745 2.46 20.59 -0.14
C TYR A 745 1.30 21.38 -0.74
N ASP A 746 0.07 21.09 -0.30
CA ASP A 746 -1.16 21.81 -0.69
C ASP A 746 -1.33 22.01 -2.21
N GLY A 747 -1.13 20.94 -2.98
CA GLY A 747 -1.27 20.97 -4.44
C GLY A 747 -0.12 21.66 -5.20
N LEU A 748 0.95 22.07 -4.52
CA LEU A 748 2.18 22.59 -5.12
C LEU A 748 3.34 21.61 -4.89
N CYS A 749 4.12 21.32 -5.94
CA CYS A 749 5.39 20.61 -5.86
C CYS A 749 6.53 21.56 -6.16
N LEU A 750 7.43 21.74 -5.18
CA LEU A 750 8.59 22.60 -5.31
C LEU A 750 9.66 21.94 -6.17
N ASP A 751 10.31 22.74 -7.02
CA ASP A 751 11.45 22.30 -7.82
C ASP A 751 12.72 22.26 -6.94
N LEU A 752 13.28 21.06 -6.78
CA LEU A 752 14.49 20.81 -6.02
C LEU A 752 15.77 20.96 -6.85
N ALA A 753 15.66 21.30 -8.15
CA ALA A 753 16.83 21.60 -8.96
C ALA A 753 17.50 22.92 -8.52
N PRO A 754 18.84 23.03 -8.64
CA PRO A 754 19.56 24.27 -8.35
C PRO A 754 19.06 25.40 -9.26
N GLY A 755 18.27 26.31 -8.68
CA GLY A 755 17.63 27.42 -9.38
C GLY A 755 16.13 27.56 -9.13
N ASN A 756 15.45 26.50 -8.67
CA ASN A 756 14.02 26.47 -8.30
C ASN A 756 13.12 27.28 -9.26
N GLN A 757 13.18 26.95 -10.55
CA GLN A 757 12.56 27.78 -11.60
C GLN A 757 11.18 27.31 -12.00
N TYR A 758 10.89 26.01 -11.89
CA TYR A 758 9.70 25.39 -12.47
C TYR A 758 8.90 24.58 -11.46
N ASN A 759 8.17 25.27 -10.58
CA ASN A 759 7.25 24.61 -9.65
C ASN A 759 6.08 23.92 -10.38
N GLY A 760 5.73 22.72 -9.94
CA GLY A 760 4.62 21.95 -10.49
C GLY A 760 3.33 22.11 -9.67
N HIS A 761 2.18 22.12 -10.34
CA HIS A 761 0.88 21.96 -9.72
C HIS A 761 0.50 20.47 -9.68
N VAL A 762 0.27 19.93 -8.48
CA VAL A 762 0.01 18.52 -8.24
C VAL A 762 -1.46 18.32 -7.87
N VAL A 763 -2.13 17.45 -8.59
CA VAL A 763 -3.48 16.99 -8.28
C VAL A 763 -3.39 15.51 -7.95
N ALA A 764 -2.70 15.11 -6.88
CA ALA A 764 -2.55 13.69 -6.52
C ALA A 764 -2.39 13.55 -5.02
N ASN A 765 -2.74 12.37 -4.47
CA ASN A 765 -2.51 12.11 -3.06
C ASN A 765 -1.02 11.83 -2.82
N VAL A 766 -0.42 12.52 -1.85
CA VAL A 766 0.97 12.35 -1.46
C VAL A 766 1.01 11.35 -0.31
N SER A 767 1.70 10.23 -0.53
CA SER A 767 1.75 9.12 0.41
C SER A 767 3.19 8.82 0.81
N SER A 768 3.42 8.65 2.12
CA SER A 768 4.71 8.22 2.66
C SER A 768 4.59 6.83 3.29
N ILE A 769 5.44 5.90 2.85
CA ILE A 769 5.64 4.62 3.51
C ILE A 769 6.78 4.78 4.52
N LEU A 770 6.53 4.41 5.78
CA LEU A 770 7.58 4.32 6.77
C LEU A 770 7.97 2.86 6.99
N SER A 771 9.23 2.53 6.68
CA SER A 771 9.78 1.21 6.97
C SER A 771 9.99 1.03 8.47
N ILE A 772 9.98 -0.22 8.93
CA ILE A 772 10.27 -0.53 10.33
C ILE A 772 11.67 -0.05 10.74
N GLN A 773 12.63 -0.12 9.82
CA GLN A 773 14.00 0.36 10.02
C GLN A 773 14.07 1.86 10.27
N ASN A 774 13.22 2.66 9.63
CA ASN A 774 13.17 4.11 9.85
C ASN A 774 12.30 4.47 11.06
N ALA A 775 11.23 3.71 11.31
CA ALA A 775 10.31 3.96 12.42
C ALA A 775 11.00 3.87 13.79
N ILE A 776 12.03 3.03 13.94
CA ILE A 776 12.77 2.86 15.20
C ILE A 776 13.45 4.15 15.67
N ASN A 777 13.88 5.01 14.74
CA ASN A 777 14.54 6.27 15.04
C ASN A 777 13.59 7.24 15.77
N GLY A 778 12.29 7.16 15.51
CA GLY A 778 11.27 7.93 16.25
C GLY A 778 10.92 7.37 17.64
N VAL A 779 11.37 6.16 17.99
CA VAL A 779 11.12 5.54 19.31
C VAL A 779 12.29 5.74 20.27
N GLY A 780 13.52 5.70 19.74
CA GLY A 780 14.76 5.78 20.53
C GLY A 780 15.98 5.22 19.81
N GLY A 781 15.89 4.95 18.49
CA GLY A 781 16.95 4.35 17.70
C GLY A 781 17.19 2.88 18.06
N MET A 782 18.34 2.37 17.65
CA MET A 782 18.68 0.95 17.79
C MET A 782 18.75 0.45 19.25
N MET A 783 18.98 1.38 20.20
CA MET A 783 19.00 1.08 21.64
C MET A 783 17.63 0.64 22.17
N ALA A 784 16.54 0.96 21.47
CA ALA A 784 15.19 0.52 21.82
C ALA A 784 15.01 -1.02 21.74
N LEU A 785 15.92 -1.73 21.06
CA LEU A 785 15.89 -3.20 20.98
C LEU A 785 16.55 -3.89 22.18
N LEU A 786 17.44 -3.23 22.92
CA LEU A 786 18.17 -3.85 24.04
C LEU A 786 17.30 -4.52 25.11
N PRO A 787 16.12 -3.97 25.49
CA PRO A 787 15.23 -4.63 26.43
C PRO A 787 14.81 -6.04 26.00
N ILE A 788 14.80 -6.34 24.69
CA ILE A 788 14.50 -7.68 24.17
C ILE A 788 15.61 -8.65 24.60
N LEU A 789 16.87 -8.27 24.44
CA LEU A 789 18.02 -9.10 24.84
C LEU A 789 18.10 -9.23 26.37
N ASP A 790 17.89 -8.13 27.11
CA ASP A 790 17.86 -8.15 28.57
C ASP A 790 16.76 -9.09 29.12
N ASN A 791 15.60 -9.15 28.46
CA ASN A 791 14.54 -10.11 28.82
C ASN A 791 14.98 -11.56 28.58
N ILE A 792 15.72 -11.84 27.50
CA ILE A 792 16.26 -13.17 27.21
C ILE A 792 17.27 -13.60 28.28
N CYS A 793 18.12 -12.68 28.76
CA CYS A 793 19.08 -12.94 29.83
C CYS A 793 18.40 -13.37 31.15
N LYS A 794 17.17 -12.93 31.40
CA LYS A 794 16.41 -13.20 32.63
C LYS A 794 15.61 -14.50 32.60
N ILE A 795 15.61 -15.23 31.50
CA ILE A 795 14.89 -16.51 31.37
C ILE A 795 15.59 -17.58 32.23
N PRO A 796 14.88 -18.26 33.15
CA PRO A 796 15.48 -19.28 34.01
C PRO A 796 15.92 -20.51 33.20
N ALA A 797 17.01 -21.16 33.65
CA ALA A 797 17.62 -22.29 32.95
C ALA A 797 16.68 -23.49 32.72
N CYS A 798 15.62 -23.63 33.52
CA CYS A 798 14.64 -24.72 33.41
C CYS A 798 13.71 -24.60 32.19
N ASP A 799 13.54 -23.40 31.63
CA ASP A 799 12.65 -23.13 30.48
C ASP A 799 13.41 -23.17 29.14
N ILE A 800 14.70 -23.52 29.16
CA ILE A 800 15.52 -23.66 27.96
C ILE A 800 15.23 -25.03 27.33
N PRO A 801 14.81 -25.11 26.05
CA PRO A 801 14.59 -26.38 25.39
C PRO A 801 15.88 -27.21 25.41
N THR A 802 15.79 -28.45 25.90
CA THR A 802 16.92 -29.38 25.97
C THR A 802 17.53 -29.61 24.59
N SER A 803 18.87 -29.59 24.53
CA SER A 803 19.71 -29.73 23.34
C SER A 803 19.46 -31.00 22.50
N ASP A 804 18.68 -31.97 22.99
CA ASP A 804 18.42 -33.24 22.30
C ASP A 804 17.43 -33.16 21.13
N GLU A 805 16.67 -32.08 20.96
CA GLU A 805 15.87 -31.85 19.73
C GLU A 805 16.65 -31.11 18.61
N LEU A 806 17.89 -30.68 18.88
CA LEU A 806 18.77 -29.97 17.95
C LEU A 806 19.81 -30.92 17.32
N LEU A 807 19.32 -31.88 16.54
CA LEU A 807 20.04 -32.82 15.65
C LEU A 807 21.20 -33.66 16.27
N PRO A 808 21.19 -35.00 16.08
CA PRO A 808 22.39 -35.80 16.22
C PRO A 808 23.35 -35.46 15.09
N LEU A 809 24.52 -34.89 15.42
CA LEU A 809 25.67 -34.93 14.52
C LEU A 809 26.02 -36.40 14.30
N THR A 810 25.68 -36.98 13.15
CA THR A 810 26.36 -38.20 12.70
C THR A 810 27.85 -37.85 12.62
N PRO A 811 28.73 -38.59 13.32
CA PRO A 811 30.16 -38.34 13.23
C PRO A 811 30.57 -38.63 11.79
N VAL A 812 30.89 -37.57 11.04
CA VAL A 812 31.65 -37.72 9.80
C VAL A 812 32.93 -38.43 10.19
N ALA A 813 33.11 -39.64 9.66
CA ALA A 813 34.28 -40.44 9.90
C ALA A 813 35.55 -39.59 9.72
N SER A 814 36.45 -39.70 10.69
CA SER A 814 37.78 -39.10 10.70
C SER A 814 38.43 -39.14 9.31
N PRO A 815 38.78 -38.00 8.68
CA PRO A 815 39.60 -38.03 7.50
C PRO A 815 41.01 -38.45 7.91
N THR A 816 41.43 -39.59 7.39
CA THR A 816 42.81 -40.05 7.42
C THR A 816 43.73 -38.96 6.89
N ARG A 817 44.83 -38.74 7.62
CA ARG A 817 46.08 -38.05 7.25
C ARG A 817 46.21 -37.73 5.76
N ASP A 818 46.06 -36.46 5.38
CA ASP A 818 46.75 -35.86 4.24
C ASP A 818 46.83 -34.32 4.36
N ASP A 819 48.02 -33.79 4.05
CA ASP A 819 48.54 -32.44 4.33
C ASP A 819 48.04 -31.31 3.39
N HIS A 820 46.79 -31.34 2.92
CA HIS A 820 46.27 -30.31 1.99
C HIS A 820 45.12 -29.48 2.61
N PHE A 821 45.29 -28.16 2.59
CA PHE A 821 44.43 -27.13 3.20
C PHE A 821 43.13 -26.84 2.42
N GLY A 822 42.57 -27.83 1.73
CA GLY A 822 41.29 -27.75 1.02
C GLY A 822 40.34 -28.81 1.57
N ASP A 823 39.05 -28.51 1.61
CA ASP A 823 37.95 -29.41 2.03
C ASP A 823 37.69 -29.49 3.54
N TRP A 824 37.45 -28.32 4.14
CA TRP A 824 36.41 -28.19 5.16
C TRP A 824 35.40 -27.18 4.61
N GLU A 825 34.34 -27.69 3.99
CA GLU A 825 33.28 -26.85 3.42
C GLU A 825 32.67 -25.97 4.50
N MET A 826 32.85 -24.67 4.33
CA MET A 826 32.12 -23.62 5.02
C MET A 826 30.62 -23.93 4.91
N LEU A 827 29.91 -23.97 6.04
CA LEU A 827 28.47 -24.21 6.09
C LEU A 827 27.79 -23.32 5.06
N GLN A 828 27.20 -23.92 4.02
CA GLN A 828 26.58 -23.17 2.94
C GLN A 828 25.47 -22.27 3.52
N PRO A 829 25.45 -20.95 3.24
CA PRO A 829 24.40 -20.03 3.68
C PRO A 829 22.98 -20.47 3.28
N ASN A 830 22.88 -21.31 2.26
CA ASN A 830 21.63 -21.78 1.67
C ASN A 830 21.02 -23.03 2.34
N SER A 831 21.66 -23.61 3.38
CA SER A 831 21.17 -24.84 4.03
C SER A 831 20.26 -24.60 5.25
N LEU A 832 19.93 -23.35 5.57
CA LEU A 832 19.11 -23.01 6.74
C LEU A 832 17.70 -22.59 6.33
N THR A 833 16.72 -23.41 6.68
CA THR A 833 15.32 -22.98 6.71
C THR A 833 15.20 -21.90 7.78
N GLU A 834 14.78 -20.68 7.42
CA GLU A 834 14.57 -19.51 8.29
C GLU A 834 13.86 -19.84 9.62
N SER A 835 13.03 -20.89 9.62
CA SER A 835 12.38 -21.48 10.79
C SER A 835 13.31 -21.88 11.93
N LYS A 836 14.55 -22.32 11.65
CA LYS A 836 15.51 -22.77 12.67
C LYS A 836 16.22 -21.60 13.38
N ILE A 837 16.53 -20.53 12.66
CA ILE A 837 17.12 -19.30 13.23
C ILE A 837 16.10 -18.61 14.17
N ILE A 838 14.81 -18.71 13.84
CA ILE A 838 13.71 -18.16 14.63
C ILE A 838 13.52 -18.92 15.97
N GLN A 839 13.90 -20.20 16.03
CA GLN A 839 13.74 -21.00 17.26
C GLN A 839 14.64 -20.48 18.39
N ASN A 840 15.85 -20.02 18.07
CA ASN A 840 16.77 -19.47 19.05
C ASN A 840 16.55 -17.95 19.21
N PRO A 841 16.20 -17.46 20.41
CA PRO A 841 15.88 -16.05 20.64
C PRO A 841 17.11 -15.12 20.49
N ILE A 842 18.33 -15.60 20.79
CA ILE A 842 19.56 -14.83 20.60
C ILE A 842 19.87 -14.68 19.10
N ALA A 843 19.77 -15.78 18.34
CA ALA A 843 19.99 -15.74 16.89
C ALA A 843 18.95 -14.83 16.20
N CYS A 844 17.70 -14.91 16.63
CA CYS A 844 16.62 -14.03 16.19
C CYS A 844 16.93 -12.55 16.46
N PHE A 845 17.41 -12.21 17.67
CA PHE A 845 17.80 -10.84 18.03
C PHE A 845 18.96 -10.33 17.17
N ILE A 846 20.00 -11.13 16.93
CA ILE A 846 21.14 -10.72 16.11
C ILE A 846 20.72 -10.51 14.65
N CYS A 847 19.86 -11.40 14.12
CA CYS A 847 19.25 -11.20 12.80
C CYS A 847 18.37 -9.94 12.75
N LEU A 848 17.67 -9.61 13.83
CA LEU A 848 16.92 -8.36 13.93
C LEU A 848 17.88 -7.16 13.80
N VAL A 849 18.95 -7.12 14.59
CA VAL A 849 19.97 -6.06 14.51
C VAL A 849 20.53 -5.94 13.10
N ARG A 850 20.86 -7.07 12.44
CA ARG A 850 21.27 -7.09 11.03
C ARG A 850 20.26 -6.43 10.12
N ASN A 851 18.99 -6.82 10.21
CA ASN A 851 17.95 -6.32 9.29
C ASN A 851 17.64 -4.84 9.50
N PHE A 852 17.90 -4.28 10.68
CA PHE A 852 17.75 -2.85 10.95
C PHE A 852 18.95 -2.01 10.50
N ILE A 853 20.15 -2.59 10.50
CA ILE A 853 21.38 -1.90 10.10
C ILE A 853 21.57 -1.96 8.57
N HIS A 854 21.15 -3.05 7.93
CA HIS A 854 21.32 -3.26 6.48
C HIS A 854 20.67 -2.13 5.66
N GLY A 855 21.47 -1.52 4.78
CA GLY A 855 21.05 -0.43 3.90
C GLY A 855 20.58 0.85 4.59
N ASN A 856 20.80 1.01 5.90
CA ASN A 856 20.35 2.18 6.66
C ASN A 856 21.50 2.86 7.43
N ASP A 857 22.02 3.93 6.87
CA ASP A 857 23.19 4.63 7.43
C ASP A 857 22.88 5.35 8.75
N LEU A 858 21.65 5.83 8.94
CA LEU A 858 21.22 6.44 10.21
C LEU A 858 21.27 5.43 11.35
N ASN A 859 20.84 4.19 11.10
CA ASN A 859 20.87 3.13 12.11
C ASN A 859 22.30 2.68 12.41
N LYS A 860 23.17 2.58 11.39
CA LYS A 860 24.61 2.30 11.55
C LYS A 860 25.27 3.35 12.46
N GLU A 861 25.04 4.62 12.16
CA GLU A 861 25.61 5.73 12.94
C GLU A 861 25.04 5.77 14.37
N SER A 862 23.73 5.53 14.54
CA SER A 862 23.06 5.46 15.84
C SER A 862 23.65 4.37 16.74
N VAL A 863 23.93 3.18 16.18
CA VAL A 863 24.55 2.08 16.93
C VAL A 863 25.99 2.40 17.31
N LEU A 864 26.74 3.02 16.40
CA LEU A 864 28.14 3.36 16.64
C LEU A 864 28.27 4.46 17.71
N LYS A 865 27.47 5.53 17.62
CA LYS A 865 27.49 6.65 18.58
C LYS A 865 27.10 6.26 20.00
N ASN A 866 26.20 5.30 20.15
CA ASN A 866 25.68 4.87 21.45
C ASN A 866 26.38 3.63 22.01
N GLU A 867 27.52 3.22 21.43
CA GLU A 867 28.25 1.99 21.81
C GLU A 867 27.34 0.74 21.85
N GLY A 868 26.35 0.70 20.94
CA GLY A 868 25.27 -0.30 20.99
C GLY A 868 25.77 -1.73 20.85
N ILE A 869 26.78 -1.98 20.00
CA ILE A 869 27.39 -3.31 19.86
C ILE A 869 28.13 -3.73 21.14
N SER A 870 28.83 -2.80 21.79
CA SER A 870 29.55 -3.08 23.04
C SER A 870 28.57 -3.45 24.16
N LEU A 871 27.42 -2.79 24.24
CA LEU A 871 26.34 -3.13 25.18
C LEU A 871 25.70 -4.48 24.86
N ILE A 872 25.44 -4.78 23.58
CA ILE A 872 24.99 -6.12 23.15
C ILE A 872 26.00 -7.18 23.58
N SER A 873 27.29 -6.94 23.37
CA SER A 873 28.38 -7.84 23.77
C SER A 873 28.40 -8.10 25.28
N GLN A 874 28.19 -7.07 26.10
CA GLN A 874 28.11 -7.21 27.56
C GLN A 874 26.88 -8.03 27.98
N LEU A 875 25.72 -7.79 27.38
CA LEU A 875 24.51 -8.57 27.67
C LEU A 875 24.67 -10.04 27.24
N LEU A 876 25.28 -10.31 26.09
CA LEU A 876 25.56 -11.68 25.64
C LEU A 876 26.46 -12.44 26.61
N GLN A 877 27.41 -11.76 27.28
CA GLN A 877 28.23 -12.38 28.33
C GLN A 877 27.42 -12.80 29.57
N THR A 878 26.25 -12.18 29.81
CA THR A 878 25.36 -12.55 30.93
C THR A 878 24.39 -13.69 30.59
N CYS A 879 24.23 -14.04 29.30
CA CYS A 879 23.36 -15.11 28.86
C CYS A 879 23.84 -16.49 29.34
N ASN A 880 22.90 -17.43 29.43
CA ASN A 880 23.20 -18.84 29.69
C ASN A 880 23.90 -19.48 28.48
N GLU A 881 24.88 -20.33 28.76
CA GLU A 881 25.74 -21.05 27.81
C GLU A 881 24.94 -21.95 26.87
N ALA A 882 23.80 -22.48 27.33
CA ALA A 882 22.92 -23.34 26.55
C ALA A 882 22.24 -22.64 25.36
N TRP A 883 22.17 -21.30 25.35
CA TRP A 883 21.59 -20.56 24.22
C TRP A 883 22.55 -20.39 23.04
N PHE A 884 23.85 -20.64 23.23
CA PHE A 884 24.85 -20.50 22.18
C PHE A 884 24.93 -21.76 21.33
N ASP A 885 24.25 -21.74 20.18
CA ASP A 885 24.21 -22.81 19.20
C ASP A 885 24.82 -22.37 17.85
N VAL A 886 24.76 -23.26 16.86
CA VAL A 886 25.23 -22.98 15.49
C VAL A 886 24.45 -21.82 14.85
N ASN A 887 23.17 -21.64 15.20
CA ASN A 887 22.34 -20.56 14.66
C ASN A 887 22.80 -19.20 15.15
N VAL A 888 23.21 -19.08 16.42
CA VAL A 888 23.78 -17.83 16.98
C VAL A 888 25.08 -17.47 16.27
N LEU A 889 25.98 -18.44 16.08
CA LEU A 889 27.23 -18.22 15.36
C LEU A 889 26.97 -17.76 13.92
N MET A 890 26.08 -18.44 13.20
CA MET A 890 25.70 -18.09 11.84
C MET A 890 25.03 -16.70 11.77
N ALA A 891 24.17 -16.34 12.73
CA ALA A 891 23.54 -15.02 12.76
C ALA A 891 24.58 -13.89 12.87
N VAL A 892 25.65 -14.09 13.66
CA VAL A 892 26.79 -13.16 13.74
C VAL A 892 27.55 -13.09 12.41
N GLN A 893 27.80 -14.23 11.78
CA GLN A 893 28.46 -14.28 10.47
C GLN A 893 27.67 -13.50 9.42
N LEU A 894 26.36 -13.75 9.30
CA LEU A 894 25.50 -13.05 8.35
C LEU A 894 25.37 -11.55 8.65
N LEU A 895 25.46 -11.14 9.92
CA LEU A 895 25.49 -9.72 10.30
C LEU A 895 26.74 -9.04 9.71
N ILE A 896 27.90 -9.67 9.86
CA ILE A 896 29.18 -9.11 9.40
C ILE A 896 29.23 -9.11 7.88
N GLU A 897 28.88 -10.23 7.24
CA GLU A 897 28.84 -10.35 5.78
C GLU A 897 27.90 -9.31 5.16
N SER A 898 26.75 -9.03 5.78
CA SER A 898 25.81 -8.02 5.28
C SER A 898 26.42 -6.62 5.20
N ILE A 899 27.28 -6.26 6.17
CA ILE A 899 27.93 -4.95 6.21
C ILE A 899 29.18 -4.94 5.33
N GLN A 900 29.90 -6.06 5.20
CA GLN A 900 31.04 -6.19 4.29
C GLN A 900 30.63 -6.09 2.81
N ASN A 901 29.47 -6.64 2.45
CA ASN A 901 28.93 -6.56 1.10
C ASN A 901 28.47 -5.14 0.72
N GLU A 902 28.18 -4.28 1.71
CA GLU A 902 27.82 -2.88 1.51
C GLU A 902 29.08 -1.98 1.53
N MET A 903 29.35 -1.25 0.44
CA MET A 903 30.36 -0.17 0.32
C MET A 903 31.46 -0.21 1.42
N PRO A 904 32.47 -1.10 1.29
CA PRO A 904 33.34 -1.50 2.41
C PRO A 904 34.08 -0.35 3.10
N SER A 905 34.42 0.72 2.36
CA SER A 905 35.22 1.84 2.88
C SER A 905 34.47 2.76 3.85
N ALA A 906 33.16 2.90 3.72
CA ALA A 906 32.36 3.79 4.56
C ALA A 906 32.00 3.17 5.93
N ASN A 907 31.99 1.84 6.02
CA ASN A 907 31.50 1.10 7.20
C ASN A 907 32.64 0.48 8.04
N MET A 908 33.91 0.83 7.79
CA MET A 908 35.06 0.21 8.45
C MET A 908 35.06 0.37 9.97
N ASP A 909 34.59 1.50 10.50
CA ASP A 909 34.53 1.74 11.94
C ASP A 909 33.52 0.80 12.62
N LEU A 910 32.34 0.62 12.03
CA LEU A 910 31.33 -0.31 12.52
C LEU A 910 31.81 -1.76 12.41
N LEU A 911 32.44 -2.14 11.30
CA LEU A 911 33.06 -3.46 11.13
C LEU A 911 34.14 -3.71 12.18
N HIS A 912 34.98 -2.72 12.48
CA HIS A 912 36.00 -2.82 13.53
C HIS A 912 35.37 -3.12 14.89
N VAL A 913 34.32 -2.39 15.28
CA VAL A 913 33.59 -2.62 16.54
C VAL A 913 32.94 -4.01 16.57
N LEU A 914 32.31 -4.46 15.49
CA LEU A 914 31.72 -5.80 15.39
C LEU A 914 32.79 -6.89 15.55
N TYR A 915 33.94 -6.76 14.90
CA TYR A 915 35.04 -7.70 15.08
C TYR A 915 35.56 -7.69 16.51
N LYS A 916 35.83 -6.51 17.07
CA LYS A 916 36.38 -6.37 18.43
C LYS A 916 35.45 -6.92 19.49
N ASP A 917 34.18 -6.51 19.48
CA ASP A 917 33.27 -6.74 20.60
C ASP A 917 32.42 -8.00 20.45
N LEU A 918 32.16 -8.51 19.23
CA LEU A 918 31.41 -9.75 19.03
C LEU A 918 32.30 -10.93 18.63
N VAL A 919 33.16 -10.79 17.61
CA VAL A 919 33.92 -11.93 17.06
C VAL A 919 35.13 -12.27 17.91
N PHE A 920 36.02 -11.30 18.16
CA PHE A 920 37.26 -11.50 18.90
C PHE A 920 37.07 -11.39 20.41
N ASN A 921 35.84 -11.16 20.90
CA ASN A 921 35.55 -11.23 22.33
C ASN A 921 35.31 -12.69 22.78
N PHE A 922 36.39 -13.37 23.15
CA PHE A 922 36.35 -14.76 23.61
C PHE A 922 35.59 -14.99 24.93
N ARG A 923 35.24 -13.93 25.68
CA ARG A 923 34.38 -14.06 26.88
C ARG A 923 32.98 -14.55 26.58
N ILE A 924 32.51 -14.32 25.36
CA ILE A 924 31.21 -14.83 24.86
C ILE A 924 31.39 -16.31 24.47
N TRP A 925 32.33 -16.59 23.58
CA TRP A 925 32.42 -17.88 22.90
C TRP A 925 33.09 -18.99 23.70
N SER A 926 34.04 -18.67 24.58
CA SER A 926 34.77 -19.68 25.39
C SER A 926 33.87 -20.53 26.30
N ARG A 927 32.67 -20.03 26.58
CA ARG A 927 31.65 -20.67 27.41
C ARG A 927 30.70 -21.58 26.64
N ALA A 928 30.74 -21.53 25.30
CA ALA A 928 29.86 -22.32 24.45
C ALA A 928 30.33 -23.79 24.33
N PRO A 929 29.47 -24.71 23.87
CA PRO A 929 29.87 -26.10 23.61
C PRO A 929 31.01 -26.21 22.59
N PHE A 930 31.85 -27.25 22.70
CA PHE A 930 33.04 -27.47 21.86
C PHE A 930 32.81 -27.22 20.36
N GLN A 931 31.70 -27.74 19.81
CA GLN A 931 31.36 -27.63 18.39
C GLN A 931 31.19 -26.17 17.93
N ILE A 932 30.70 -25.30 18.82
CA ILE A 932 30.52 -23.87 18.54
C ILE A 932 31.85 -23.13 18.65
N VAL A 933 32.67 -23.47 19.65
CA VAL A 933 34.00 -22.87 19.84
C VAL A 933 34.92 -23.16 18.65
N ILE A 934 34.96 -24.41 18.18
CA ILE A 934 35.78 -24.77 17.04
C ILE A 934 35.27 -24.12 15.74
N GLY A 935 33.96 -24.08 15.53
CA GLY A 935 33.35 -23.39 14.39
C GLY A 935 33.62 -21.88 14.39
N HIS A 936 33.61 -21.25 15.57
CA HIS A 936 33.95 -19.84 15.74
C HIS A 936 35.42 -19.55 15.40
N ILE A 937 36.35 -20.39 15.85
CA ILE A 937 37.78 -20.25 15.51
C ILE A 937 38.01 -20.47 14.01
N GLN A 938 37.29 -21.41 13.39
CA GLN A 938 37.33 -21.61 11.94
C GLN A 938 36.86 -20.37 11.19
N TYR A 939 35.79 -19.73 11.63
CA TYR A 939 35.32 -18.46 11.07
C TYR A 939 36.37 -17.35 11.21
N ILE A 940 36.94 -17.16 12.40
CA ILE A 940 38.05 -16.21 12.62
C ILE A 940 39.21 -16.51 11.66
N SER A 941 39.57 -17.79 11.50
CA SER A 941 40.64 -18.18 10.58
C SER A 941 40.31 -17.85 9.12
N ALA A 942 39.04 -17.93 8.69
CA ALA A 942 38.62 -17.55 7.36
C ALA A 942 38.70 -16.02 7.18
N THR A 943 38.14 -15.24 8.11
CA THR A 943 38.16 -13.77 8.04
C THR A 943 39.59 -13.20 8.05
N ILE A 944 40.50 -13.82 8.83
CA ILE A 944 41.92 -13.42 8.85
C ILE A 944 42.62 -13.69 7.51
N LYS A 945 42.19 -14.72 6.75
CA LYS A 945 42.76 -14.98 5.42
C LYS A 945 42.34 -13.91 4.42
N ASP A 946 41.17 -13.30 4.58
CA ASP A 946 40.66 -12.25 3.69
C ASP A 946 41.45 -10.94 3.84
N ASP A 947 41.71 -10.46 5.07
CA ASP A 947 42.56 -9.27 5.33
C ASP A 947 43.59 -9.48 6.44
N ARG A 948 44.63 -10.26 6.11
CA ARG A 948 45.72 -10.56 7.05
C ARG A 948 46.37 -9.32 7.66
N LYS A 949 46.55 -8.23 6.89
CA LYS A 949 47.29 -7.04 7.37
C LYS A 949 46.50 -6.30 8.44
N TYR A 950 45.20 -6.11 8.22
CA TYR A 950 44.32 -5.45 9.17
C TYR A 950 44.20 -6.23 10.49
N PHE A 951 43.91 -7.53 10.42
CA PHE A 951 43.74 -8.35 11.63
C PHE A 951 45.05 -8.54 12.39
N ARG A 952 46.19 -8.69 11.70
CA ARG A 952 47.50 -8.76 12.37
C ARG A 952 47.85 -7.48 13.14
N LYS A 953 47.41 -6.31 12.66
CA LYS A 953 47.65 -5.02 13.32
C LYS A 953 46.81 -4.86 14.59
N HIS A 954 45.55 -5.28 14.57
CA HIS A 954 44.61 -5.05 15.69
C HIS A 954 44.51 -6.26 16.64
N PHE A 955 44.60 -7.49 16.13
CA PHE A 955 44.53 -8.77 16.84
C PHE A 955 45.78 -9.60 16.55
N GLY A 956 46.94 -9.09 17.00
CA GLY A 956 48.24 -9.68 16.71
C GLY A 956 48.60 -10.91 17.55
N THR A 957 49.86 -11.34 17.44
CA THR A 957 50.41 -12.51 18.16
C THR A 957 50.18 -12.47 19.67
N GLN A 958 50.39 -11.31 20.31
CA GLN A 958 50.19 -11.18 21.76
C GLN A 958 48.74 -11.46 22.17
N PHE A 959 47.77 -10.90 21.44
CA PHE A 959 46.36 -11.10 21.72
C PHE A 959 45.96 -12.60 21.64
N LEU A 960 46.41 -13.33 20.63
CA LEU A 960 46.11 -14.76 20.50
C LEU A 960 46.73 -15.60 21.64
N LEU A 961 47.94 -15.24 22.08
CA LEU A 961 48.59 -15.89 23.22
C LEU A 961 47.83 -15.61 24.52
N ASP A 962 47.41 -14.36 24.73
CA ASP A 962 46.59 -13.97 25.90
C ASP A 962 45.26 -14.75 25.92
N VAL A 963 44.60 -14.93 24.77
CA VAL A 963 43.37 -15.74 24.65
C VAL A 963 43.61 -17.20 25.04
N VAL A 964 44.70 -17.81 24.55
CA VAL A 964 45.06 -19.19 24.89
C VAL A 964 45.27 -19.31 26.40
N GLN A 965 45.96 -18.35 27.01
CA GLN A 965 46.28 -18.35 28.43
C GLN A 965 45.05 -18.09 29.32
N GLU A 966 44.20 -17.14 28.96
CA GLU A 966 43.03 -16.73 29.77
C GLU A 966 41.90 -17.77 29.71
N PHE A 967 41.60 -18.33 28.53
CA PHE A 967 40.40 -19.16 28.33
C PHE A 967 40.66 -20.66 28.15
N PHE A 968 41.83 -21.06 27.65
CA PHE A 968 42.05 -22.45 27.21
C PHE A 968 43.25 -23.18 27.86
N ALA A 969 43.99 -22.52 28.76
CA ALA A 969 45.16 -23.09 29.42
C ALA A 969 44.86 -23.72 30.79
N GLY A 970 44.11 -23.03 31.66
CA GLY A 970 43.89 -23.45 33.07
C GLY A 970 42.42 -23.53 33.52
N ASN A 971 41.57 -22.58 33.08
CA ASN A 971 40.16 -22.47 33.48
C ASN A 971 39.20 -22.86 32.34
N CYS A 972 39.48 -23.95 31.62
CA CYS A 972 38.71 -24.35 30.46
C CYS A 972 37.47 -25.18 30.87
N ASN A 973 36.27 -24.78 30.41
CA ASN A 973 35.03 -25.54 30.62
C ASN A 973 34.93 -26.79 29.72
N LEU A 974 35.87 -26.97 28.80
CA LEU A 974 35.89 -28.08 27.84
C LEU A 974 36.74 -29.27 28.36
N PRO A 975 36.43 -30.51 27.92
CA PRO A 975 37.29 -31.66 28.16
C PRO A 975 38.73 -31.40 27.67
N ALA A 976 39.73 -31.99 28.34
CA ALA A 976 41.15 -31.72 28.05
C ALA A 976 41.54 -31.99 26.58
N GLN A 977 40.93 -32.99 25.95
CA GLN A 977 41.16 -33.35 24.54
C GLN A 977 40.60 -32.28 23.58
N ASP A 978 39.41 -31.77 23.87
CA ASP A 978 38.72 -30.74 23.08
C ASP A 978 39.41 -29.38 23.23
N ALA A 979 39.84 -29.05 24.46
CA ALA A 979 40.64 -27.88 24.75
C ALA A 979 41.97 -27.90 23.97
N LYS A 980 42.62 -29.07 23.83
CA LYS A 980 43.82 -29.23 23.00
C LYS A 980 43.53 -28.93 21.53
N MET A 981 42.44 -29.45 20.97
CA MET A 981 42.06 -29.18 19.56
C MET A 981 41.79 -27.69 19.30
N VAL A 982 41.18 -27.00 20.26
CA VAL A 982 40.97 -25.55 20.22
C VAL A 982 42.30 -24.80 20.24
N ARG A 983 43.22 -25.15 21.15
CA ARG A 983 44.56 -24.53 21.22
C ARG A 983 45.37 -24.76 19.95
N ASP A 984 45.39 -25.99 19.41
CA ASP A 984 46.05 -26.31 18.14
C ASP A 984 45.51 -25.45 16.98
N SER A 985 44.20 -25.19 16.96
CA SER A 985 43.57 -24.35 15.94
C SER A 985 43.97 -22.89 16.06
N LEU A 986 44.02 -22.34 17.28
CA LEU A 986 44.52 -20.97 17.54
C LEU A 986 46.02 -20.84 17.23
N LEU A 987 46.83 -21.82 17.60
CA LEU A 987 48.26 -21.89 17.29
C LEU A 987 48.49 -21.99 15.78
N ARG A 988 47.58 -22.60 15.01
CA ARG A 988 47.63 -22.62 13.55
C ARG A 988 47.42 -21.23 12.94
N ILE A 989 46.53 -20.41 13.51
CA ILE A 989 46.35 -19.01 13.10
C ILE A 989 47.62 -18.20 13.42
N LEU A 990 48.19 -18.40 14.60
CA LEU A 990 49.46 -17.79 14.99
C LEU A 990 50.61 -18.18 14.03
N ARG A 991 50.69 -19.46 13.67
CA ARG A 991 51.63 -19.97 12.66
C ARG A 991 51.44 -19.25 11.32
N TYR A 992 50.19 -19.04 10.89
CA TYR A 992 49.87 -18.31 9.65
C TYR A 992 50.34 -16.84 9.68
N TYR A 993 50.25 -16.15 10.82
CA TYR A 993 50.79 -14.79 10.97
C TYR A 993 52.32 -14.73 10.83
N LEU A 994 53.03 -15.77 11.29
CA LEU A 994 54.50 -15.81 11.30
C LEU A 994 55.10 -16.37 10.00
N GLN A 995 54.35 -17.15 9.21
CA GLN A 995 54.88 -17.86 8.02
C GLN A 995 55.46 -16.99 6.89
N LYS A 996 55.03 -15.73 6.72
CA LYS A 996 55.52 -14.85 5.62
C LYS A 996 56.52 -13.79 6.08
N GLU A 997 56.25 -13.12 7.19
CA GLU A 997 57.06 -12.03 7.73
C GLU A 997 56.96 -12.10 9.25
N VAL A 998 58.09 -12.03 9.96
CA VAL A 998 58.13 -12.11 11.43
C VAL A 998 58.66 -10.79 11.99
N ASN A 999 57.93 -10.21 12.95
CA ASN A 999 58.36 -8.99 13.63
C ASN A 999 59.12 -9.34 14.93
N ILE A 1000 60.18 -8.58 15.25
CA ILE A 1000 60.94 -8.72 16.51
C ILE A 1000 60.01 -8.59 17.73
N LYS A 1001 58.99 -7.72 17.65
CA LYS A 1001 57.99 -7.56 18.72
C LYS A 1001 57.18 -8.85 18.96
N GLU A 1002 56.81 -9.56 17.89
CA GLU A 1002 56.03 -10.81 18.00
C GLU A 1002 56.88 -11.94 18.58
N ILE A 1003 58.16 -12.03 18.18
CA ILE A 1003 59.13 -12.96 18.78
C ILE A 1003 59.31 -12.65 20.28
N SER A 1004 59.44 -11.37 20.63
CA SER A 1004 59.54 -10.95 22.03
C SER A 1004 58.29 -11.36 22.82
N SER A 1005 57.09 -11.18 22.27
CA SER A 1005 55.84 -11.63 22.91
C SER A 1005 55.81 -13.14 23.12
N LEU A 1006 56.25 -13.94 22.13
CA LEU A 1006 56.33 -15.40 22.23
C LEU A 1006 57.32 -15.87 23.31
N LEU A 1007 58.51 -15.27 23.36
CA LEU A 1007 59.51 -15.60 24.37
C LEU A 1007 59.03 -15.20 25.77
N THR A 1008 58.42 -14.02 25.90
CA THR A 1008 57.85 -13.56 27.16
C THR A 1008 56.73 -14.50 27.63
N PHE A 1009 55.88 -14.95 26.72
CA PHE A 1009 54.84 -15.93 27.00
C PHE A 1009 55.41 -17.26 27.51
N LEU A 1010 56.39 -17.83 26.80
CA LEU A 1010 57.05 -19.09 27.22
C LEU A 1010 57.70 -19.00 28.60
N THR A 1011 58.20 -17.83 29.00
CA THR A 1011 58.77 -17.62 30.34
C THR A 1011 57.72 -17.41 31.44
N THR A 1012 56.47 -17.10 31.09
CA THR A 1012 55.42 -16.71 32.05
C THR A 1012 54.32 -17.76 32.23
N VAL A 1013 54.10 -18.63 31.23
CA VAL A 1013 53.08 -19.67 31.29
C VAL A 1013 53.46 -20.80 32.26
N LYS A 1014 52.51 -21.17 33.12
CA LYS A 1014 52.65 -22.25 34.11
C LYS A 1014 52.11 -23.61 33.65
N SER A 1015 51.38 -23.64 32.53
CA SER A 1015 50.79 -24.88 31.99
C SER A 1015 51.79 -25.56 31.05
N GLU A 1016 52.39 -26.65 31.53
CA GLU A 1016 53.34 -27.49 30.77
C GLU A 1016 52.84 -27.91 29.37
N PRO A 1017 51.59 -28.40 29.18
CA PRO A 1017 51.14 -28.82 27.84
C PRO A 1017 51.08 -27.66 26.83
N VAL A 1018 50.71 -26.46 27.27
CA VAL A 1018 50.65 -25.27 26.39
C VAL A 1018 52.07 -24.85 25.94
N VAL A 1019 53.06 -24.98 26.83
CA VAL A 1019 54.46 -24.68 26.51
C VAL A 1019 54.98 -25.67 25.46
N VAL A 1020 54.68 -26.96 25.61
CA VAL A 1020 55.07 -28.00 24.64
C VAL A 1020 54.42 -27.72 23.27
N GLU A 1021 53.13 -27.45 23.22
CA GLU A 1021 52.39 -27.15 21.98
C GLU A 1021 52.98 -25.92 21.23
N ILE A 1022 53.41 -24.88 21.95
CA ILE A 1022 54.04 -23.69 21.35
C ILE A 1022 55.44 -24.00 20.82
N ILE A 1023 56.25 -24.77 21.56
CA ILE A 1023 57.58 -25.19 21.12
C ILE A 1023 57.47 -26.07 19.87
N GLU A 1024 56.49 -26.98 19.83
CA GLU A 1024 56.20 -27.78 18.63
C GLU A 1024 55.84 -26.90 17.43
N MET A 1025 54.96 -25.90 17.63
CA MET A 1025 54.58 -24.95 16.57
C MET A 1025 55.79 -24.14 16.06
N LEU A 1026 56.66 -23.66 16.96
CA LEU A 1026 57.89 -22.96 16.61
C LEU A 1026 58.87 -23.87 15.85
N THR A 1027 58.99 -25.14 16.27
CA THR A 1027 59.83 -26.14 15.59
C THR A 1027 59.32 -26.37 14.17
N GLN A 1028 58.01 -26.55 13.99
CA GLN A 1028 57.37 -26.68 12.68
C GLN A 1028 57.47 -25.41 11.79
N LEU A 1029 57.60 -24.22 12.39
CA LEU A 1029 57.90 -22.98 11.64
C LEU A 1029 59.35 -22.95 11.16
N ILE A 1030 60.30 -23.35 12.00
CA ILE A 1030 61.74 -23.36 11.69
C ILE A 1030 62.07 -24.43 10.63
N GLU A 1031 61.39 -25.57 10.67
CA GLU A 1031 61.56 -26.69 9.72
C GLU A 1031 60.85 -26.48 8.38
N GLY A 1032 59.94 -25.49 8.29
CA GLY A 1032 59.14 -25.20 7.09
C GLY A 1032 59.95 -24.67 5.89
N LYS A 1033 59.56 -25.08 4.67
CA LYS A 1033 60.26 -24.76 3.40
C LYS A 1033 60.55 -23.27 3.16
N HIS A 1034 59.70 -22.34 3.64
CA HIS A 1034 59.85 -20.89 3.42
C HIS A 1034 61.07 -20.25 4.13
N VAL A 1035 61.60 -20.87 5.18
CA VAL A 1035 62.78 -20.36 5.90
C VAL A 1035 64.09 -20.66 5.15
N LYS A 1036 64.10 -21.67 4.27
CA LYS A 1036 65.28 -21.99 3.44
C LYS A 1036 65.56 -20.90 2.38
N ASP A 1037 64.52 -20.24 1.85
CA ASP A 1037 64.67 -19.15 0.87
C ASP A 1037 64.97 -17.79 1.52
N GLN A 1038 64.43 -17.49 2.71
CA GLN A 1038 64.77 -16.25 3.43
C GLN A 1038 66.23 -16.23 3.94
N ARG A 1039 66.78 -17.39 4.34
CA ARG A 1039 68.22 -17.52 4.61
C ARG A 1039 69.07 -17.30 3.34
N ALA A 1040 68.58 -17.70 2.17
CA ALA A 1040 69.26 -17.47 0.89
C ALA A 1040 69.19 -16.00 0.42
N ALA A 1041 68.09 -15.29 0.70
CA ALA A 1041 67.91 -13.88 0.36
C ALA A 1041 68.71 -12.92 1.26
N HIS A 1042 68.75 -13.17 2.58
CA HIS A 1042 69.63 -12.40 3.48
C HIS A 1042 71.12 -12.70 3.23
N GLY A 1043 71.46 -13.88 2.72
CA GLY A 1043 72.82 -14.21 2.30
C GLY A 1043 73.31 -13.47 1.03
N ARG A 1044 72.42 -12.82 0.27
CA ARG A 1044 72.78 -12.08 -0.96
C ARG A 1044 72.71 -10.55 -0.84
N SER A 1045 72.15 -9.99 0.24
CA SER A 1045 72.03 -8.53 0.41
C SER A 1045 73.11 -7.89 1.28
N THR A 1046 74.04 -8.67 1.86
CA THR A 1046 75.18 -8.16 2.65
C THR A 1046 76.52 -8.29 1.89
N VAL A 1047 76.52 -7.91 0.62
CA VAL A 1047 77.75 -7.59 -0.11
C VAL A 1047 77.60 -6.17 -0.64
N LEU A 1048 77.77 -5.19 0.25
CA LEU A 1048 78.42 -3.90 0.02
C LEU A 1048 78.17 -2.99 1.22
N ALA A 1049 79.28 -2.39 1.68
CA ALA A 1049 79.39 -1.26 2.60
C ALA A 1049 79.57 -1.59 4.11
N VAL A 1050 80.86 -1.50 4.46
CA VAL A 1050 81.47 -0.88 5.66
C VAL A 1050 82.12 -1.83 6.68
N HIS A 1051 83.42 -1.57 6.83
CA HIS A 1051 84.41 -2.18 7.69
C HIS A 1051 84.06 -2.21 9.19
N GLY A 1052 84.64 -3.21 9.86
CA GLY A 1052 85.37 -2.96 11.11
C GLY A 1052 84.72 -3.50 12.38
N SER A 1053 85.44 -4.45 13.00
CA SER A 1053 85.49 -4.77 14.44
C SER A 1053 84.33 -5.55 15.11
N THR A 1054 84.75 -6.72 15.62
CA THR A 1054 84.30 -7.40 16.87
C THR A 1054 82.84 -7.84 16.99
N LEU A 1055 82.58 -9.13 16.72
CA LEU A 1055 81.77 -10.06 17.53
C LEU A 1055 81.59 -11.40 16.78
N ARG A 1056 82.57 -12.30 16.92
CA ARG A 1056 82.48 -13.72 16.51
C ARG A 1056 82.70 -14.60 17.75
N THR A 1057 81.72 -14.66 18.67
CA THR A 1057 81.65 -15.67 19.75
C THR A 1057 80.25 -15.63 20.38
N GLY A 1058 79.28 -16.35 19.83
CA GLY A 1058 77.94 -16.44 20.45
C GLY A 1058 76.98 -17.44 19.80
N GLY A 1059 77.19 -17.77 18.52
CA GLY A 1059 76.29 -18.69 17.80
C GLY A 1059 76.51 -20.18 18.04
N THR A 1060 77.62 -20.59 18.67
CA THR A 1060 77.99 -22.00 18.84
C THR A 1060 77.72 -22.59 20.24
N LEU A 1061 77.34 -21.78 21.23
CA LEU A 1061 77.00 -22.28 22.58
C LEU A 1061 75.54 -22.71 22.71
N ALA A 1062 74.60 -22.00 22.07
CA ALA A 1062 73.17 -22.30 22.20
C ALA A 1062 72.76 -23.64 21.55
N ALA A 1063 73.47 -24.09 20.50
CA ALA A 1063 73.19 -25.37 19.85
C ALA A 1063 73.71 -26.57 20.66
N ALA A 1064 74.73 -26.36 21.49
CA ALA A 1064 75.31 -27.40 22.35
C ALA A 1064 74.45 -27.64 23.60
N GLU A 1065 73.89 -26.58 24.21
CA GLU A 1065 73.05 -26.69 25.42
C GLU A 1065 71.70 -27.37 25.13
N ILE A 1066 71.11 -27.15 23.95
CA ILE A 1066 69.84 -27.79 23.56
C ILE A 1066 70.02 -29.29 23.28
N HIS A 1067 71.16 -29.69 22.71
CA HIS A 1067 71.49 -31.11 22.54
C HIS A 1067 71.79 -31.81 23.88
N GLN A 1068 72.37 -31.09 24.84
CA GLN A 1068 72.68 -31.62 26.17
C GLN A 1068 71.41 -31.80 27.02
N TRP A 1069 70.43 -30.90 26.88
CA TRP A 1069 69.14 -31.00 27.58
C TRP A 1069 68.27 -32.15 27.06
N ASN A 1070 68.25 -32.38 25.74
CA ASN A 1070 67.54 -33.52 25.14
C ASN A 1070 68.16 -34.89 25.51
N ALA A 1071 69.49 -34.96 25.66
CA ALA A 1071 70.17 -36.17 26.13
C ALA A 1071 69.87 -36.46 27.61
N GLN A 1072 69.80 -35.42 28.45
CA GLN A 1072 69.46 -35.57 29.87
C GLN A 1072 68.01 -36.03 30.09
N TYR A 1073 67.08 -35.54 29.25
CA TYR A 1073 65.66 -35.90 29.31
C TYR A 1073 65.40 -37.35 28.89
N GLN A 1074 66.10 -37.85 27.86
CA GLN A 1074 66.00 -39.27 27.45
C GLN A 1074 66.62 -40.24 28.46
N THR A 1075 67.61 -39.79 29.25
CA THR A 1075 68.24 -40.64 30.28
C THR A 1075 67.33 -40.81 31.51
N ASN A 1076 66.54 -39.79 31.86
CA ASN A 1076 65.59 -39.85 32.98
C ASN A 1076 64.31 -40.65 32.67
N LEU A 1077 63.93 -40.77 31.40
CA LEU A 1077 62.80 -41.59 30.95
C LEU A 1077 63.09 -43.11 30.92
N GLN A 1078 64.36 -43.51 31.02
CA GLN A 1078 64.75 -44.93 31.14
C GLN A 1078 64.95 -45.40 32.60
N GLN A 1079 64.81 -44.50 33.59
CA GLN A 1079 64.92 -44.83 35.02
C GLN A 1079 63.61 -44.60 35.82
N ALA A 1080 62.47 -44.40 35.16
CA ALA A 1080 61.15 -44.39 35.77
C ALA A 1080 60.35 -45.66 35.44
#